data_AF-A0A8J3C153-F1
#
_entry.id   AF-A0A8J3C153-F1
#
_cell.length_a   1.000
_cell.length_b   1.000
_cell.length_c   1.000
_cell.angle_alpha   90.00
_cell.angle_beta   90.00
_cell.angle_gamma   90.00
#
_symmetry.space_group_name_H-M   'P 1'
#
loop_
_entity.id
_entity.type
_entity.pdbx_description
1 polymer ?
#
loop_
_entity_poly.entity_id
_entity_poly.type
_entity_poly.pdbx_seq_one_letter_code
_entity_poly.pdbx_strand_id
1 'polypeptide(L)'
;MAARVAVVTLVWCGAGVGAAEAYVDAVPLPGTPAAVQASTLYYADGRTVLARVGTTDHSDVPLSAVPPGMRHAILAAEDRDFYHHAGVSLRGMLRAVVADARGGREGASTITQQYARNAFLTQDFSAGRKAREMVLAVKLERQYTKDQILERYLNTIYFGRGAYGIAAAAGAYFGVGVGRLTPAQGAVLAAAVKDPYHFDPAVDPAGARQRWRWIIAAERAQGWLDADPAYPPVRPAHARLDDANGLIVDQVERELAGHGVTPRELHTRGLRVVTTVDADAQRAAVRRVAGTLADQPAGLRAAVVAVDPATGGVRAYYGGAQGRGYFDDAAAPRPPASAFTPIVLAAALEQGIGYDSRWDGSSPRTFPGRGPLRNPDGRQCPDCTLRQAMVDSLRTPFYAVAQRVGAGRVRDTAYRLGVSRTYDGRQTLVDVRGDPEPGRTRADIALGRYAVTPADLASVYATFAAGGIRHRRHFVTSAAGPDGAPRWRLHAAGARVLSANAAADVSAVLHAVVQAGQARPDRPAAGEAGSQQWGDTHDNQDAWMAGYTPQLATAVWLGRSVPGPIRDRDGEPIEGGTVPARLWRDVTHDALTDTPPTALPPPAHLGRTDVGDAGARGRSRRAAHSPESGPESGSGSGSGESGTSTGDLVVVHTRHPGKRLALTFDDGPSPYTTQVLALLAEYGITATFCMVGEEVDRYPGIVRQVVARGHRLCNHSWRHDDLGVVSADVARHDMERTDAALARAVPGATVTYFRAPYGSWGGTAHVAAGRGQTPLGWLVDPDDWTMPGADVIAGRIRDQVTPRAVVLVHDGGGDRAQTVQALRTLIPELLADGWTFDLPETTVAARRLPSASPSGTPTRSGDPTSSSTPPPATPSSAAPPPPTPTSAVPPPPPPPPTPAPGGAEPSRRS
;
A
#
# COMPACT_ATOMS: atom_id res chain seq x y z
N MET A 1 -40.92 37.17 -16.14
CA MET A 1 -39.75 36.50 -15.54
C MET A 1 -39.46 35.13 -16.18
N ALA A 2 -40.45 34.25 -16.33
CA ALA A 2 -40.27 32.91 -16.92
C ALA A 2 -39.66 32.90 -18.35
N ALA A 3 -40.07 33.81 -19.24
CA ALA A 3 -39.52 33.91 -20.59
C ALA A 3 -38.03 34.33 -20.63
N ARG A 4 -37.59 35.18 -19.69
CA ARG A 4 -36.19 35.60 -19.57
C ARG A 4 -35.31 34.49 -19.00
N VAL A 5 -35.84 33.69 -18.07
CA VAL A 5 -35.16 32.49 -17.56
C VAL A 5 -35.02 31.45 -18.69
N ALA A 6 -36.07 31.21 -19.47
CA ALA A 6 -36.03 30.27 -20.60
C ALA A 6 -35.01 30.67 -21.69
N VAL A 7 -34.94 31.96 -22.04
CA VAL A 7 -33.96 32.45 -23.03
C VAL A 7 -32.53 32.36 -22.50
N VAL A 8 -32.30 32.70 -21.22
CA VAL A 8 -30.98 32.53 -20.60
C VAL A 8 -30.59 31.05 -20.56
N THR A 9 -31.48 30.15 -20.16
CA THR A 9 -31.22 28.70 -20.18
C THR A 9 -30.94 28.17 -21.59
N LEU A 10 -31.67 28.63 -22.62
CA LEU A 10 -31.41 28.26 -24.01
C LEU A 10 -30.07 28.78 -24.53
N VAL A 11 -29.66 29.99 -24.15
CA VAL A 11 -28.35 30.56 -24.50
C VAL A 11 -27.21 29.82 -23.80
N TRP A 12 -27.38 29.45 -22.52
CA TRP A 12 -26.39 28.63 -21.80
C TRP A 12 -26.32 27.20 -22.33
N CYS A 13 -27.45 26.58 -22.70
CA CYS A 13 -27.48 25.30 -23.40
C CYS A 13 -26.82 25.39 -24.78
N GLY A 14 -27.09 26.45 -25.55
CA GLY A 14 -26.48 26.69 -26.86
C GLY A 14 -24.97 26.92 -26.78
N ALA A 15 -24.51 27.72 -25.80
CA ALA A 15 -23.09 27.92 -25.53
C ALA A 15 -22.40 26.63 -25.07
N GLY A 16 -23.07 25.81 -24.27
CA GLY A 16 -22.59 24.49 -23.85
C GLY A 16 -22.46 23.50 -25.02
N VAL A 17 -23.44 23.49 -25.93
CA VAL A 17 -23.40 22.67 -27.16
C VAL A 17 -22.29 23.16 -28.09
N GLY A 18 -22.16 24.46 -28.31
CA GLY A 18 -21.09 25.03 -29.14
C GLY A 18 -19.69 24.77 -28.58
N ALA A 19 -19.52 24.85 -27.25
CA ALA A 19 -18.25 24.49 -26.60
C ALA A 19 -17.94 22.98 -26.72
N ALA A 20 -18.96 22.13 -26.64
CA ALA A 20 -18.81 20.69 -26.84
C ALA A 20 -18.46 20.33 -28.30
N GLU A 21 -19.08 20.97 -29.28
CA GLU A 21 -18.75 20.82 -30.71
C GLU A 21 -17.32 21.30 -31.00
N ALA A 22 -16.95 22.49 -30.52
CA ALA A 22 -15.59 23.01 -30.68
C ALA A 22 -14.54 22.09 -30.03
N TYR A 23 -14.84 21.51 -28.87
CA TYR A 23 -13.97 20.54 -28.21
C TYR A 23 -13.88 19.22 -28.98
N VAL A 24 -15.00 18.74 -29.54
CA VAL A 24 -15.01 17.57 -30.43
C VAL A 24 -14.12 17.84 -31.63
N ASP A 25 -14.31 18.95 -32.34
CA ASP A 25 -13.53 19.30 -33.54
C ASP A 25 -12.03 19.44 -33.25
N ALA A 26 -11.67 20.00 -32.09
CA ALA A 26 -10.28 20.18 -31.67
C ALA A 26 -9.51 18.87 -31.38
N VAL A 27 -10.20 17.73 -31.18
CA VAL A 27 -9.53 16.43 -30.92
C VAL A 27 -9.34 15.67 -32.25
N PRO A 28 -8.14 15.63 -32.85
CA PRO A 28 -7.92 14.90 -34.10
C PRO A 28 -8.05 13.38 -33.89
N LEU A 29 -8.62 12.68 -34.88
CA LEU A 29 -8.55 11.22 -34.96
C LEU A 29 -7.12 10.82 -35.37
N PRO A 30 -6.39 10.03 -34.58
CA PRO A 30 -5.05 9.60 -34.97
C PRO A 30 -5.11 8.62 -36.15
N GLY A 31 -4.02 8.57 -36.92
CA GLY A 31 -3.89 7.63 -38.04
C GLY A 31 -3.91 6.16 -37.61
N THR A 32 -3.92 5.26 -38.59
CA THR A 32 -3.90 3.80 -38.38
C THR A 32 -2.69 3.39 -37.51
N PRO A 33 -2.87 2.51 -36.51
CA PRO A 33 -1.76 1.99 -35.72
C PRO A 33 -0.69 1.33 -36.62
N ALA A 34 0.59 1.52 -36.29
CA ALA A 34 1.70 0.89 -37.02
C ALA A 34 1.71 -0.63 -36.83
N ALA A 35 2.35 -1.34 -37.77
CA ALA A 35 2.53 -2.79 -37.71
C ALA A 35 3.23 -3.22 -36.41
N VAL A 36 2.71 -4.29 -35.79
CA VAL A 36 3.14 -4.79 -34.49
C VAL A 36 4.45 -5.59 -34.62
N GLN A 37 5.45 -5.24 -33.83
CA GLN A 37 6.73 -5.94 -33.74
C GLN A 37 7.14 -6.12 -32.27
N ALA A 38 7.62 -7.31 -31.90
CA ALA A 38 8.12 -7.59 -30.55
C ALA A 38 9.45 -6.85 -30.30
N SER A 39 9.60 -6.26 -29.12
CA SER A 39 10.82 -5.56 -28.72
C SER A 39 11.83 -6.51 -28.11
N THR A 40 13.11 -6.16 -28.22
CA THR A 40 14.21 -6.90 -27.62
C THR A 40 14.93 -6.04 -26.58
N LEU A 41 15.00 -6.57 -25.37
CA LEU A 41 15.79 -6.04 -24.27
C LEU A 41 17.14 -6.74 -24.25
N TYR A 42 18.20 -5.96 -24.14
CA TYR A 42 19.58 -6.41 -24.11
C TYR A 42 20.18 -6.11 -22.73
N TYR A 43 21.13 -6.94 -22.30
CA TYR A 43 22.03 -6.63 -21.18
C TYR A 43 22.89 -5.38 -21.52
N ALA A 44 23.72 -4.96 -20.56
CA ALA A 44 24.55 -3.76 -20.65
C ALA A 44 25.50 -3.72 -21.86
N ASP A 45 25.90 -4.88 -22.38
CA ASP A 45 26.74 -5.00 -23.59
C ASP A 45 26.02 -4.60 -24.89
N GLY A 46 24.68 -4.43 -24.85
CA GLY A 46 23.84 -4.14 -25.99
C GLY A 46 23.78 -5.26 -27.05
N ARG A 47 24.29 -6.45 -26.75
CA ARG A 47 24.40 -7.58 -27.70
C ARG A 47 23.73 -8.83 -27.16
N THR A 48 23.96 -9.16 -25.90
CA THR A 48 23.36 -10.32 -25.25
C THR A 48 21.89 -10.01 -24.96
N VAL A 49 21.00 -10.85 -25.48
CA VAL A 49 19.56 -10.69 -25.27
C VAL A 49 19.21 -11.04 -23.82
N LEU A 50 18.60 -10.10 -23.11
CA LEU A 50 18.02 -10.30 -21.79
C LEU A 50 16.61 -10.87 -21.91
N ALA A 51 15.78 -10.23 -22.74
CA ALA A 51 14.39 -10.61 -22.92
C ALA A 51 13.87 -10.21 -24.30
N ARG A 52 12.81 -10.88 -24.74
CA ARG A 52 11.94 -10.39 -25.81
C ARG A 52 10.55 -10.18 -25.24
N VAL A 53 9.99 -9.01 -25.46
CA VAL A 53 8.68 -8.61 -24.95
C VAL A 53 7.73 -8.29 -26.10
N GLY A 54 6.49 -8.71 -25.97
CA GLY A 54 5.54 -8.79 -27.07
C GLY A 54 5.67 -10.09 -27.87
N THR A 55 4.61 -10.44 -28.60
CA THR A 55 4.56 -11.64 -29.44
C THR A 55 4.93 -11.31 -30.88
N THR A 56 5.71 -12.17 -31.52
CA THR A 56 6.05 -12.08 -32.95
C THR A 56 4.89 -12.45 -33.88
N ASP A 57 3.81 -13.02 -33.35
CA ASP A 57 2.71 -13.63 -34.10
C ASP A 57 1.42 -12.79 -34.01
N HIS A 58 1.55 -11.47 -34.22
CA HIS A 58 0.41 -10.58 -34.41
C HIS A 58 0.11 -10.42 -35.89
N SER A 59 -0.62 -11.39 -36.45
CA SER A 59 -1.46 -11.12 -37.60
C SER A 59 -2.76 -10.51 -37.08
N ASP A 60 -3.12 -9.31 -37.56
CA ASP A 60 -4.46 -8.78 -37.30
C ASP A 60 -5.47 -9.79 -37.84
N VAL A 61 -6.31 -10.31 -36.95
CA VAL A 61 -7.29 -11.33 -37.30
C VAL A 61 -8.59 -10.63 -37.66
N PRO A 62 -9.14 -10.86 -38.86
CA PRO A 62 -10.43 -10.29 -39.21
C PRO A 62 -11.50 -10.84 -38.26
N LEU A 63 -12.50 -10.02 -37.91
CA LEU A 63 -13.53 -10.42 -36.94
C LEU A 63 -14.19 -11.74 -37.36
N SER A 64 -14.38 -11.95 -38.68
CA SER A 64 -14.94 -13.18 -39.26
C SER A 64 -14.21 -14.46 -38.83
N ALA A 65 -12.91 -14.40 -38.55
CA ALA A 65 -12.11 -15.54 -38.08
C ALA A 65 -12.17 -15.73 -36.55
N VAL A 66 -12.71 -14.77 -35.80
CA VAL A 66 -12.98 -14.90 -34.36
C VAL A 66 -14.28 -15.68 -34.16
N PRO A 67 -14.28 -16.83 -33.44
CA PRO A 67 -15.49 -17.61 -33.22
C PRO A 67 -16.58 -16.83 -32.47
N PRO A 68 -17.89 -17.05 -32.76
CA PRO A 68 -18.98 -16.36 -32.08
C PRO A 68 -18.92 -16.44 -30.55
N GLY A 69 -18.58 -17.60 -29.98
CA GLY A 69 -18.45 -17.76 -28.53
C GLY A 69 -17.38 -16.86 -27.90
N MET A 70 -16.28 -16.57 -28.61
CA MET A 70 -15.28 -15.61 -28.13
C MET A 70 -15.81 -14.17 -28.19
N ARG A 71 -16.54 -13.82 -29.26
CA ARG A 71 -17.17 -12.50 -29.39
C ARG A 71 -18.20 -12.28 -28.29
N HIS A 72 -19.11 -13.25 -28.09
CA HIS A 72 -20.14 -13.22 -27.06
C HIS A 72 -19.54 -13.11 -25.65
N ALA A 73 -18.47 -13.85 -25.33
CA ALA A 73 -17.80 -13.75 -24.04
C ALA A 73 -17.27 -12.34 -23.75
N ILE A 74 -16.66 -11.67 -24.74
CA ILE A 74 -16.18 -10.29 -24.60
C ILE A 74 -17.33 -9.31 -24.45
N LEU A 75 -18.39 -9.44 -25.25
CA LEU A 75 -19.58 -8.59 -25.11
C LEU A 75 -20.24 -8.80 -23.74
N ALA A 76 -20.36 -10.04 -23.27
CA ALA A 76 -20.93 -10.38 -21.98
C ALA A 76 -20.12 -9.80 -20.81
N ALA A 77 -18.78 -9.80 -20.96
CA ALA A 77 -17.83 -9.33 -19.96
C ALA A 77 -17.71 -7.80 -19.90
N GLU A 78 -17.67 -7.14 -21.05
CA GLU A 78 -17.26 -5.74 -21.18
C GLU A 78 -18.41 -4.81 -21.62
N ASP A 79 -19.28 -5.23 -22.53
CA ASP A 79 -20.31 -4.35 -23.12
C ASP A 79 -21.45 -5.11 -23.82
N ARG A 80 -22.47 -5.52 -23.06
CA ARG A 80 -23.59 -6.35 -23.56
C ARG A 80 -24.45 -5.64 -24.60
N ASP A 81 -24.55 -4.31 -24.48
CA ASP A 81 -25.38 -3.47 -25.35
C ASP A 81 -24.56 -2.88 -26.51
N PHE A 82 -23.35 -3.39 -26.77
CA PHE A 82 -22.38 -2.80 -27.69
C PHE A 82 -22.97 -2.38 -29.04
N TYR A 83 -23.75 -3.25 -29.67
CA TYR A 83 -24.34 -3.00 -31.00
C TYR A 83 -25.48 -1.95 -31.00
N HIS A 84 -25.94 -1.50 -29.83
CA HIS A 84 -27.12 -0.66 -29.69
C HIS A 84 -26.84 0.77 -29.18
N HIS A 85 -25.58 1.12 -28.91
CA HIS A 85 -25.19 2.50 -28.54
C HIS A 85 -24.22 3.11 -29.56
N ALA A 86 -24.06 4.43 -29.58
CA ALA A 86 -23.16 5.14 -30.51
C ALA A 86 -21.86 5.58 -29.80
N GLY A 87 -21.00 4.62 -29.43
CA GLY A 87 -19.70 4.88 -28.79
C GLY A 87 -19.74 5.14 -27.28
N VAL A 88 -20.77 5.80 -26.76
CA VAL A 88 -20.98 5.98 -25.32
C VAL A 88 -22.35 5.44 -24.94
N SER A 89 -22.43 4.67 -23.86
CA SER A 89 -23.69 4.07 -23.40
C SER A 89 -24.31 4.92 -22.30
N LEU A 90 -25.31 5.73 -22.63
CA LEU A 90 -26.08 6.50 -21.63
C LEU A 90 -26.79 5.58 -20.63
N ARG A 91 -27.34 4.46 -21.12
CA ARG A 91 -27.92 3.42 -20.25
C ARG A 91 -26.85 2.76 -19.39
N GLY A 92 -25.67 2.48 -19.93
CA GLY A 92 -24.54 1.94 -19.17
C GLY A 92 -24.02 2.91 -18.11
N MET A 93 -23.94 4.21 -18.40
CA MET A 93 -23.60 5.24 -17.43
C MET A 93 -24.66 5.40 -16.36
N LEU A 94 -25.95 5.44 -16.74
CA LEU A 94 -27.05 5.51 -15.78
C LEU A 94 -27.15 4.24 -14.93
N ARG A 95 -26.93 3.07 -15.54
CA ARG A 95 -26.89 1.77 -14.85
C ARG A 95 -25.70 1.66 -13.93
N ALA A 96 -24.52 2.13 -14.33
CA ALA A 96 -23.35 2.21 -13.46
C ALA A 96 -23.61 3.16 -12.29
N VAL A 97 -24.19 4.34 -12.52
CA VAL A 97 -24.61 5.26 -11.45
C VAL A 97 -25.66 4.62 -10.53
N VAL A 98 -26.63 3.88 -11.07
CA VAL A 98 -27.67 3.18 -10.29
C VAL A 98 -27.11 1.94 -9.59
N ALA A 99 -26.18 1.21 -10.18
CA ALA A 99 -25.49 0.05 -9.62
C ALA A 99 -24.54 0.50 -8.51
N ASP A 100 -23.77 1.56 -8.74
CA ASP A 100 -22.92 2.25 -7.75
C ASP A 100 -23.81 2.80 -6.62
N ALA A 101 -24.99 3.36 -6.93
CA ALA A 101 -26.00 3.78 -5.95
C ALA A 101 -26.73 2.60 -5.26
N ARG A 102 -26.64 1.37 -5.77
CA ARG A 102 -27.15 0.12 -5.17
C ARG A 102 -26.07 -0.77 -4.58
N GLY A 103 -24.79 -0.38 -4.63
CA GLY A 103 -23.67 -1.04 -3.95
C GLY A 103 -22.88 -2.04 -4.78
N GLY A 104 -23.21 -2.15 -6.08
CA GLY A 104 -22.37 -2.86 -7.04
C GLY A 104 -21.42 -1.89 -7.75
N ARG A 105 -20.22 -2.33 -8.10
CA ARG A 105 -19.32 -1.60 -9.01
C ARG A 105 -19.44 -2.21 -10.41
N GLU A 106 -20.16 -1.56 -11.32
CA GLU A 106 -20.19 -1.91 -12.75
C GLU A 106 -19.44 -0.87 -13.58
N GLY A 107 -18.64 -1.33 -14.55
CA GLY A 107 -17.92 -0.43 -15.45
C GLY A 107 -18.86 0.28 -16.42
N ALA A 108 -18.86 1.62 -16.42
CA ALA A 108 -19.66 2.43 -17.33
C ALA A 108 -19.09 2.56 -18.76
N SER A 109 -17.88 2.03 -19.02
CA SER A 109 -17.13 2.29 -20.25
C SER A 109 -17.45 1.25 -21.33
N THR A 110 -17.76 1.71 -22.53
CA THR A 110 -18.07 0.86 -23.70
C THR A 110 -16.81 0.27 -24.32
N ILE A 111 -16.95 -0.77 -25.14
CA ILE A 111 -15.83 -1.32 -25.93
C ILE A 111 -15.17 -0.24 -26.79
N THR A 112 -15.95 0.67 -27.39
CA THR A 112 -15.41 1.76 -28.22
C THR A 112 -14.57 2.75 -27.40
N GLN A 113 -15.02 3.07 -26.18
CA GLN A 113 -14.26 3.90 -25.24
C GLN A 113 -12.96 3.21 -24.81
N GLN A 114 -13.02 1.91 -24.52
CA GLN A 114 -11.84 1.13 -24.18
C GLN A 114 -10.86 1.03 -25.36
N TYR A 115 -11.36 0.87 -26.60
CA TYR A 115 -10.54 0.90 -27.81
C TYR A 115 -9.85 2.27 -27.97
N ALA A 116 -10.60 3.37 -27.85
CA ALA A 116 -10.05 4.72 -27.93
C ALA A 116 -8.92 4.93 -26.90
N ARG A 117 -9.15 4.48 -25.66
CA ARG A 117 -8.16 4.52 -24.58
C ARG A 117 -6.91 3.71 -24.92
N ASN A 118 -7.07 2.48 -25.39
CA ASN A 118 -5.95 1.55 -25.60
C ASN A 118 -5.15 1.82 -26.88
N ALA A 119 -5.77 2.40 -27.91
CA ALA A 119 -5.11 2.64 -29.20
C ALA A 119 -4.48 4.05 -29.31
N PHE A 120 -5.04 5.06 -28.63
CA PHE A 120 -4.75 6.46 -28.95
C PHE A 120 -4.37 7.35 -27.77
N LEU A 121 -4.62 6.92 -26.53
CA LEU A 121 -4.40 7.75 -25.34
C LEU A 121 -3.30 7.17 -24.45
N THR A 122 -2.58 8.06 -23.76
CA THR A 122 -1.71 7.66 -22.64
C THR A 122 -2.58 7.20 -21.46
N GLN A 123 -2.04 6.33 -20.60
CA GLN A 123 -2.81 5.72 -19.50
C GLN A 123 -3.08 6.66 -18.29
N ASP A 124 -2.81 7.96 -18.39
CA ASP A 124 -2.94 8.91 -17.27
C ASP A 124 -4.39 9.10 -16.78
N PHE A 125 -4.66 8.87 -15.49
CA PHE A 125 -5.99 9.08 -14.92
C PHE A 125 -6.30 10.57 -14.67
N SER A 126 -6.74 11.29 -15.70
CA SER A 126 -7.28 12.65 -15.57
C SER A 126 -8.70 12.78 -16.13
N ALA A 127 -9.49 13.71 -15.56
CA ALA A 127 -10.83 14.04 -16.07
C ALA A 127 -10.79 14.52 -17.54
N GLY A 128 -9.72 15.25 -17.91
CA GLY A 128 -9.47 15.66 -19.29
C GLY A 128 -9.24 14.49 -20.25
N ARG A 129 -8.49 13.45 -19.83
CA ARG A 129 -8.35 12.22 -20.61
C ARG A 129 -9.70 11.54 -20.85
N LYS A 130 -10.55 11.43 -19.81
CA LYS A 130 -11.84 10.74 -19.94
C LYS A 130 -12.79 11.46 -20.92
N ALA A 131 -12.77 12.79 -20.94
CA ALA A 131 -13.48 13.57 -21.96
C ALA A 131 -12.94 13.30 -23.38
N ARG A 132 -11.61 13.22 -23.55
CA ARG A 132 -11.00 12.84 -24.85
C ARG A 132 -11.38 11.43 -25.28
N GLU A 133 -11.43 10.48 -24.35
CA GLU A 133 -11.85 9.09 -24.60
C GLU A 133 -13.30 9.03 -25.15
N MET A 134 -14.22 9.79 -24.55
CA MET A 134 -15.60 9.89 -25.01
C MET A 134 -15.69 10.50 -26.42
N VAL A 135 -14.98 11.61 -26.66
CA VAL A 135 -14.94 12.27 -27.97
C VAL A 135 -14.38 11.34 -29.04
N LEU A 136 -13.26 10.68 -28.77
CA LEU A 136 -12.65 9.73 -29.68
C LEU A 136 -13.58 8.54 -29.94
N ALA A 137 -14.28 8.03 -28.93
CA ALA A 137 -15.25 6.95 -29.12
C ALA A 137 -16.39 7.35 -30.07
N VAL A 138 -16.95 8.56 -29.91
CA VAL A 138 -17.98 9.09 -30.82
C VAL A 138 -17.44 9.25 -32.24
N LYS A 139 -16.20 9.77 -32.38
CA LYS A 139 -15.58 9.94 -33.70
C LYS A 139 -15.29 8.60 -34.39
N LEU A 140 -14.81 7.61 -33.64
CA LEU A 140 -14.54 6.26 -34.15
C LEU A 140 -15.82 5.60 -34.66
N GLU A 141 -16.96 5.79 -34.00
CA GLU A 141 -18.27 5.23 -34.42
C GLU A 141 -18.88 5.93 -35.63
N ARG A 142 -18.43 7.14 -35.96
CA ARG A 142 -18.78 7.80 -37.22
C ARG A 142 -17.93 7.30 -38.39
N GLN A 143 -16.75 6.76 -38.12
CA GLN A 143 -15.79 6.35 -39.12
C GLN A 143 -15.81 4.83 -39.39
N TYR A 144 -16.09 4.04 -38.36
CA TYR A 144 -16.01 2.58 -38.40
C TYR A 144 -17.33 1.95 -38.00
N THR A 145 -17.66 0.81 -38.63
CA THR A 145 -18.79 -0.01 -38.21
C THR A 145 -18.52 -0.68 -36.87
N LYS A 146 -19.57 -1.15 -36.19
CA LYS A 146 -19.45 -1.90 -34.93
C LYS A 146 -18.52 -3.11 -35.04
N ASP A 147 -18.62 -3.85 -36.14
CA ASP A 147 -17.76 -4.99 -36.38
C ASP A 147 -16.30 -4.57 -36.58
N GLN A 148 -16.04 -3.48 -37.29
CA GLN A 148 -14.69 -2.94 -37.43
C GLN A 148 -14.12 -2.45 -36.09
N ILE A 149 -14.95 -1.88 -35.22
CA ILE A 149 -14.53 -1.46 -33.87
C ILE A 149 -14.19 -2.68 -33.02
N LEU A 150 -15.05 -3.71 -33.01
CA LEU A 150 -14.81 -4.93 -32.25
C LEU A 150 -13.57 -5.68 -32.77
N GLU A 151 -13.37 -5.76 -34.08
CA GLU A 151 -12.16 -6.30 -34.71
C GLU A 151 -10.90 -5.60 -34.21
N ARG A 152 -10.88 -4.27 -34.32
CA ARG A 152 -9.73 -3.46 -33.90
C ARG A 152 -9.50 -3.58 -32.40
N TYR A 153 -10.56 -3.59 -31.60
CA TYR A 153 -10.50 -3.78 -30.16
C TYR A 153 -9.83 -5.11 -29.79
N LEU A 154 -10.32 -6.22 -30.34
CA LEU A 154 -9.79 -7.57 -30.07
C LEU A 154 -8.33 -7.74 -30.51
N ASN A 155 -7.90 -7.04 -31.57
CA ASN A 155 -6.51 -7.03 -32.00
C ASN A 155 -5.63 -6.02 -31.21
N THR A 156 -6.23 -5.18 -30.36
CA THR A 156 -5.52 -4.09 -29.66
C THR A 156 -5.32 -4.36 -28.18
N ILE A 157 -6.30 -4.94 -27.48
CA ILE A 157 -6.29 -5.02 -26.02
C ILE A 157 -5.24 -6.00 -25.49
N TYR A 158 -4.80 -5.73 -24.26
CA TYR A 158 -3.90 -6.61 -23.53
C TYR A 158 -4.71 -7.70 -22.82
N PHE A 159 -4.36 -8.96 -23.07
CA PHE A 159 -4.99 -10.14 -22.47
C PHE A 159 -4.17 -10.74 -21.32
N GLY A 160 -3.03 -10.15 -20.96
CA GLY A 160 -2.09 -10.75 -19.99
C GLY A 160 -0.99 -11.54 -20.69
N ARG A 161 0.01 -12.00 -19.94
CA ARG A 161 1.12 -12.83 -20.45
C ARG A 161 1.90 -12.24 -21.65
N GLY A 162 1.97 -10.92 -21.78
CA GLY A 162 2.58 -10.27 -22.94
C GLY A 162 1.77 -10.36 -24.25
N ALA A 163 0.53 -10.86 -24.19
CA ALA A 163 -0.34 -11.03 -25.36
C ALA A 163 -1.20 -9.78 -25.62
N TYR A 164 -0.86 -9.02 -26.68
CA TYR A 164 -1.55 -7.79 -27.09
C TYR A 164 -2.51 -8.01 -28.26
N GLY A 165 -3.54 -8.80 -28.04
CA GLY A 165 -4.60 -9.05 -29.00
C GLY A 165 -4.95 -10.53 -29.08
N ILE A 166 -6.08 -10.84 -29.69
CA ILE A 166 -6.74 -12.14 -29.54
C ILE A 166 -5.94 -13.32 -30.10
N ALA A 167 -5.16 -13.11 -31.17
CA ALA A 167 -4.28 -14.14 -31.74
C ALA A 167 -3.18 -14.57 -30.77
N ALA A 168 -2.44 -13.60 -30.24
CA ALA A 168 -1.42 -13.84 -29.24
C ALA A 168 -2.03 -14.49 -27.98
N ALA A 169 -3.22 -14.05 -27.56
CA ALA A 169 -3.89 -14.59 -26.39
C ALA A 169 -4.30 -16.06 -26.56
N ALA A 170 -4.86 -16.44 -27.71
CA ALA A 170 -5.21 -17.82 -28.02
C ALA A 170 -3.98 -18.74 -27.98
N GLY A 171 -2.84 -18.28 -28.52
CA GLY A 171 -1.57 -18.99 -28.44
C GLY A 171 -1.01 -19.09 -27.01
N ALA A 172 -1.03 -17.98 -26.26
CA ALA A 172 -0.45 -17.87 -24.92
C ALA A 172 -1.22 -18.67 -23.85
N TYR A 173 -2.56 -18.69 -23.92
CA TYR A 173 -3.40 -19.38 -22.94
C TYR A 173 -3.70 -20.82 -23.33
N PHE A 174 -3.81 -21.13 -24.63
CA PHE A 174 -4.31 -22.43 -25.08
C PHE A 174 -3.45 -23.11 -26.14
N GLY A 175 -2.49 -22.40 -26.76
CA GLY A 175 -1.67 -22.94 -27.84
C GLY A 175 -2.47 -23.27 -29.11
N VAL A 176 -3.61 -22.60 -29.30
CA VAL A 176 -4.49 -22.81 -30.47
C VAL A 176 -4.57 -21.52 -31.30
N GLY A 177 -4.88 -21.66 -32.58
CA GLY A 177 -5.24 -20.51 -33.41
C GLY A 177 -6.62 -19.95 -33.04
N VAL A 178 -6.84 -18.65 -33.29
CA VAL A 178 -8.07 -17.93 -32.91
C VAL A 178 -9.35 -18.64 -33.33
N GLY A 179 -9.40 -19.15 -34.57
CA GLY A 179 -10.58 -19.84 -35.12
C GLY A 179 -10.94 -21.15 -34.41
N ARG A 180 -10.09 -21.66 -33.51
CA ARG A 180 -10.32 -22.89 -32.74
C ARG A 180 -10.71 -22.62 -31.28
N LEU A 181 -10.88 -21.36 -30.89
CA LEU A 181 -11.32 -21.02 -29.54
C LEU A 181 -12.74 -21.55 -29.28
N THR A 182 -12.91 -22.30 -28.19
CA THR A 182 -14.22 -22.70 -27.69
C THR A 182 -14.87 -21.57 -26.87
N PRO A 183 -16.20 -21.57 -26.65
CA PRO A 183 -16.84 -20.60 -25.76
C PRO A 183 -16.22 -20.57 -24.35
N ALA A 184 -15.89 -21.74 -23.81
CA ALA A 184 -15.24 -21.89 -22.52
C ALA A 184 -13.85 -21.20 -22.49
N GLN A 185 -13.06 -21.38 -23.54
CA GLN A 185 -11.76 -20.70 -23.69
C GLN A 185 -11.94 -19.19 -23.89
N GLY A 186 -12.96 -18.79 -24.63
CA GLY A 186 -13.25 -17.38 -24.86
C GLY A 186 -13.63 -16.63 -23.58
N ALA A 187 -14.41 -17.27 -22.70
CA ALA A 187 -14.72 -16.73 -21.38
C ALA A 187 -13.49 -16.59 -20.48
N VAL A 188 -12.46 -17.44 -20.62
CA VAL A 188 -11.19 -17.28 -19.87
C VAL A 188 -10.44 -16.05 -20.39
N LEU A 189 -10.34 -15.88 -21.72
CA LEU A 189 -9.67 -14.71 -22.30
C LEU A 189 -10.42 -13.42 -21.96
N ALA A 190 -11.76 -13.44 -21.99
CA ALA A 190 -12.59 -12.30 -21.59
C ALA A 190 -12.46 -11.97 -20.09
N ALA A 191 -12.28 -12.98 -19.22
CA ALA A 191 -12.01 -12.75 -17.81
C ALA A 191 -10.70 -11.99 -17.59
N ALA A 192 -9.65 -12.34 -18.34
CA ALA A 192 -8.34 -11.71 -18.25
C ALA A 192 -8.35 -10.23 -18.65
N VAL A 193 -9.25 -9.75 -19.52
CA VAL A 193 -9.26 -8.35 -19.98
C VAL A 193 -9.41 -7.34 -18.84
N LYS A 194 -10.25 -7.64 -17.84
CA LYS A 194 -10.56 -6.71 -16.74
C LYS A 194 -9.36 -6.46 -15.84
N ASP A 195 -8.66 -7.53 -15.49
CA ASP A 195 -7.43 -7.50 -14.70
C ASP A 195 -6.57 -8.70 -15.17
N PRO A 196 -5.67 -8.47 -16.14
CA PRO A 196 -4.92 -9.56 -16.77
C PRO A 196 -3.95 -10.28 -15.84
N TYR A 197 -3.70 -9.72 -14.66
CA TYR A 197 -2.86 -10.33 -13.65
C TYR A 197 -3.70 -11.14 -12.66
N HIS A 198 -4.69 -10.51 -12.02
CA HIS A 198 -5.52 -11.18 -11.03
C HIS A 198 -6.41 -12.28 -11.64
N PHE A 199 -6.84 -12.12 -12.89
CA PHE A 199 -7.63 -13.15 -13.58
C PHE A 199 -6.78 -14.06 -14.48
N ASP A 200 -5.45 -14.07 -14.33
CA ASP A 200 -4.62 -15.11 -14.93
C ASP A 200 -4.78 -16.42 -14.14
N PRO A 201 -5.23 -17.52 -14.76
CA PRO A 201 -5.38 -18.81 -14.10
C PRO A 201 -4.09 -19.41 -13.54
N ALA A 202 -2.92 -18.93 -13.94
CA ALA A 202 -1.62 -19.34 -13.39
C ALA A 202 -1.23 -18.56 -12.12
N VAL A 203 -1.80 -17.37 -11.90
CA VAL A 203 -1.53 -16.49 -10.75
C VAL A 203 -2.57 -16.71 -9.66
N ASP A 204 -3.86 -16.53 -9.99
CA ASP A 204 -4.98 -16.80 -9.10
C ASP A 204 -6.01 -17.70 -9.80
N PRO A 205 -5.83 -19.03 -9.69
CA PRO A 205 -6.75 -20.00 -10.29
C PRO A 205 -8.17 -19.91 -9.74
N ALA A 206 -8.37 -19.39 -8.53
CA ALA A 206 -9.68 -19.32 -7.89
C ALA A 206 -10.45 -18.08 -8.38
N GLY A 207 -9.82 -16.91 -8.33
CA GLY A 207 -10.37 -15.65 -8.87
C GLY A 207 -10.67 -15.74 -10.36
N ALA A 208 -9.75 -16.30 -11.15
CA ALA A 208 -9.97 -16.50 -12.59
C ALA A 208 -11.20 -17.41 -12.87
N ARG A 209 -11.35 -18.51 -12.12
CA ARG A 209 -12.52 -19.40 -12.23
C ARG A 209 -13.82 -18.74 -11.82
N GLN A 210 -13.80 -17.93 -10.77
CA GLN A 210 -15.00 -17.20 -10.33
C GLN A 210 -15.45 -16.21 -11.40
N ARG A 211 -14.52 -15.41 -11.94
CA ARG A 211 -14.82 -14.45 -13.01
C ARG A 211 -15.31 -15.15 -14.28
N TRP A 212 -14.69 -16.26 -14.65
CA TRP A 212 -15.13 -17.10 -15.77
C TRP A 212 -16.58 -17.58 -15.60
N ARG A 213 -16.96 -18.09 -14.42
CA ARG A 213 -18.34 -18.54 -14.16
C ARG A 213 -19.35 -17.41 -14.31
N TRP A 214 -18.98 -16.20 -13.87
CA TRP A 214 -19.82 -15.03 -14.03
C TRP A 214 -20.05 -14.67 -15.52
N ILE A 215 -19.02 -14.81 -16.36
CA ILE A 215 -19.13 -14.56 -17.81
C ILE A 215 -20.02 -15.61 -18.47
N ILE A 216 -19.83 -16.89 -18.15
CA ILE A 216 -20.70 -17.98 -18.63
C ILE A 216 -22.17 -17.72 -18.27
N ALA A 217 -22.45 -17.36 -17.01
CA ALA A 217 -23.80 -17.01 -16.58
C ALA A 217 -24.38 -15.79 -17.33
N ALA A 218 -23.53 -14.79 -17.64
CA ALA A 218 -23.92 -13.63 -18.41
C ALA A 218 -24.26 -13.98 -19.87
N GLU A 219 -23.51 -14.86 -20.52
CA GLU A 219 -23.80 -15.34 -21.87
C GLU A 219 -25.13 -16.12 -21.92
N ARG A 220 -25.40 -16.94 -20.90
CA ARG A 220 -26.69 -17.66 -20.77
C ARG A 220 -27.87 -16.73 -20.61
N ALA A 221 -27.74 -15.68 -19.80
CA ALA A 221 -28.79 -14.68 -19.61
C ALA A 221 -29.16 -13.94 -20.91
N GLN A 222 -28.24 -13.91 -21.89
CA GLN A 222 -28.49 -13.37 -23.24
C GLN A 222 -28.98 -14.41 -24.25
N GLY A 223 -29.05 -15.69 -23.86
CA GLY A 223 -29.38 -16.79 -24.78
C GLY A 223 -28.26 -17.11 -25.78
N TRP A 224 -27.02 -16.72 -25.49
CA TRP A 224 -25.86 -16.97 -26.36
C TRP A 224 -25.17 -18.31 -26.09
N LEU A 225 -25.60 -19.02 -25.04
CA LEU A 225 -25.04 -20.28 -24.61
C LEU A 225 -26.13 -21.17 -24.00
N ASP A 226 -26.24 -22.41 -24.48
CA ASP A 226 -27.32 -23.33 -24.09
C ASP A 226 -27.03 -24.08 -22.78
N ALA A 227 -25.76 -24.44 -22.55
CA ALA A 227 -25.31 -25.23 -21.41
C ALA A 227 -24.00 -24.71 -20.83
N ASP A 228 -23.77 -24.96 -19.54
CA ASP A 228 -22.53 -24.58 -18.86
C ASP A 228 -21.39 -25.50 -19.33
N PRO A 229 -20.36 -24.98 -20.03
CA PRO A 229 -19.22 -25.78 -20.40
C PRO A 229 -18.40 -26.16 -19.18
N ALA A 230 -17.52 -27.15 -19.31
CA ALA A 230 -16.46 -27.36 -18.32
C ALA A 230 -15.40 -26.26 -18.41
N TYR A 231 -14.79 -25.90 -17.27
CA TYR A 231 -13.65 -24.98 -17.28
C TYR A 231 -12.50 -25.59 -18.10
N PRO A 232 -11.97 -24.90 -19.11
CA PRO A 232 -11.00 -25.49 -20.03
C PRO A 232 -9.62 -25.63 -19.35
N PRO A 233 -8.80 -26.61 -19.76
CA PRO A 233 -7.39 -26.61 -19.38
C PRO A 233 -6.71 -25.36 -19.95
N VAL A 234 -6.01 -24.63 -19.09
CA VAL A 234 -5.23 -23.45 -19.47
C VAL A 234 -3.77 -23.85 -19.42
N ARG A 235 -2.99 -23.50 -20.45
CA ARG A 235 -1.55 -23.73 -20.43
C ARG A 235 -0.97 -22.97 -19.23
N PRO A 236 0.00 -23.55 -18.51
CA PRO A 236 0.79 -22.77 -17.55
C PRO A 236 1.31 -21.51 -18.25
N ALA A 237 1.47 -20.42 -17.50
CA ALA A 237 2.12 -19.24 -18.03
C ALA A 237 3.56 -19.65 -18.40
N HIS A 238 3.78 -20.00 -19.66
CA HIS A 238 5.10 -20.35 -20.20
C HIS A 238 5.25 -19.68 -21.56
N ALA A 239 6.04 -18.59 -21.56
CA ALA A 239 6.91 -18.21 -22.66
C ALA A 239 7.86 -17.07 -22.25
N ARG A 240 9.09 -17.47 -21.88
CA ARG A 240 10.39 -16.74 -21.91
C ARG A 240 10.90 -15.98 -20.67
N LEU A 241 10.14 -15.71 -19.60
CA LEU A 241 10.65 -14.91 -18.47
C LEU A 241 10.14 -15.34 -17.08
N ASP A 242 10.08 -16.64 -16.84
CA ASP A 242 9.64 -17.24 -15.56
C ASP A 242 10.80 -17.33 -14.55
N ASP A 243 11.97 -16.79 -14.91
CA ASP A 243 13.17 -16.72 -14.06
C ASP A 243 13.35 -15.32 -13.46
N ALA A 244 14.35 -15.14 -12.61
CA ALA A 244 14.62 -13.87 -11.92
C ALA A 244 14.77 -12.66 -12.86
N ASN A 245 15.06 -12.85 -14.17
CA ASN A 245 15.15 -11.75 -15.12
C ASN A 245 13.78 -11.18 -15.48
N GLY A 246 12.68 -11.90 -15.24
CA GLY A 246 11.34 -11.37 -15.42
C GLY A 246 11.09 -10.11 -14.59
N LEU A 247 11.51 -10.09 -13.33
CA LEU A 247 11.36 -8.91 -12.48
C LEU A 247 12.17 -7.71 -13.00
N ILE A 248 13.32 -7.95 -13.65
CA ILE A 248 14.07 -6.89 -14.34
C ILE A 248 13.23 -6.28 -15.45
N VAL A 249 12.54 -7.10 -16.23
CA VAL A 249 11.67 -6.60 -17.30
C VAL A 249 10.50 -5.78 -16.75
N ASP A 250 9.93 -6.17 -15.62
CA ASP A 250 8.88 -5.37 -14.95
C ASP A 250 9.43 -4.00 -14.48
N GLN A 251 10.68 -3.95 -14.00
CA GLN A 251 11.33 -2.68 -13.63
C GLN A 251 11.63 -1.81 -14.87
N VAL A 252 12.13 -2.41 -15.96
CA VAL A 252 12.37 -1.73 -17.24
C VAL A 252 11.07 -1.13 -17.80
N GLU A 253 9.97 -1.87 -17.74
CA GLU A 253 8.65 -1.40 -18.16
C GLU A 253 8.16 -0.23 -17.34
N ARG A 254 8.25 -0.31 -16.01
CA ARG A 254 7.89 0.80 -15.11
C ARG A 254 8.72 2.04 -15.37
N GLU A 255 10.03 1.88 -15.55
CA GLU A 255 10.95 2.97 -15.82
C GLU A 255 10.66 3.67 -17.16
N LEU A 256 10.51 2.89 -18.23
CA LEU A 256 10.20 3.42 -19.57
C LEU A 256 8.82 4.08 -19.62
N ALA A 257 7.82 3.53 -18.94
CA ALA A 257 6.48 4.13 -18.82
C ALA A 257 6.55 5.50 -18.14
N GLY A 258 7.35 5.64 -17.08
CA GLY A 258 7.61 6.93 -16.42
C GLY A 258 8.30 7.97 -17.32
N HIS A 259 8.83 7.55 -18.46
CA HIS A 259 9.47 8.40 -19.47
C HIS A 259 8.70 8.52 -20.79
N GLY A 260 7.43 8.09 -20.81
CA GLY A 260 6.54 8.26 -21.95
C GLY A 260 6.66 7.18 -23.03
N VAL A 261 7.45 6.12 -22.81
CA VAL A 261 7.41 4.91 -23.64
C VAL A 261 6.38 3.96 -23.03
N THR A 262 5.20 3.91 -23.62
CA THR A 262 4.07 3.15 -23.06
C THR A 262 4.33 1.64 -23.09
N PRO A 263 3.71 0.84 -22.20
CA PRO A 263 3.80 -0.61 -22.25
C PRO A 263 3.38 -1.17 -23.62
N ARG A 264 2.35 -0.58 -24.24
CA ARG A 264 1.94 -0.94 -25.61
C ARG A 264 3.08 -0.71 -26.60
N GLU A 265 3.71 0.46 -26.60
CA GLU A 265 4.83 0.73 -27.51
C GLU A 265 5.98 -0.24 -27.28
N LEU A 266 6.33 -0.52 -26.02
CA LEU A 266 7.35 -1.50 -25.71
C LEU A 266 6.98 -2.90 -26.23
N HIS A 267 5.72 -3.31 -26.22
CA HIS A 267 5.35 -4.64 -26.68
C HIS A 267 5.05 -4.73 -28.18
N THR A 268 4.87 -3.60 -28.87
CA THR A 268 4.35 -3.58 -30.25
C THR A 268 5.17 -2.79 -31.26
N ARG A 269 6.20 -2.04 -30.87
CA ARG A 269 6.95 -1.17 -31.80
C ARG A 269 8.33 -1.69 -32.17
N GLY A 270 8.68 -2.93 -31.85
CA GLY A 270 9.97 -3.53 -32.23
C GLY A 270 11.17 -2.79 -31.63
N LEU A 271 11.02 -2.24 -30.43
CA LEU A 271 12.05 -1.44 -29.79
C LEU A 271 13.28 -2.28 -29.46
N ARG A 272 14.44 -1.65 -29.64
CA ARG A 272 15.72 -2.11 -29.10
C ARG A 272 15.99 -1.37 -27.80
N VAL A 273 15.93 -2.10 -26.68
CA VAL A 273 16.16 -1.55 -25.34
C VAL A 273 17.48 -2.09 -24.79
N VAL A 274 18.41 -1.21 -24.40
CA VAL A 274 19.66 -1.58 -23.74
C VAL A 274 19.56 -1.24 -22.26
N THR A 275 19.76 -2.25 -21.41
CA THR A 275 19.70 -2.10 -19.94
C THR A 275 21.06 -1.74 -19.34
N THR A 276 21.13 -1.59 -18.02
CA THR A 276 22.37 -1.48 -17.24
C THR A 276 22.82 -2.81 -16.64
N VAL A 277 21.99 -3.86 -16.76
CA VAL A 277 22.22 -5.14 -16.11
C VAL A 277 23.38 -5.85 -16.78
N ASP A 278 24.35 -6.27 -15.98
CA ASP A 278 25.51 -7.03 -16.42
C ASP A 278 25.15 -8.52 -16.42
N ALA A 279 25.38 -9.18 -17.55
CA ALA A 279 24.92 -10.55 -17.75
C ALA A 279 25.64 -11.55 -16.82
N ASP A 280 26.93 -11.34 -16.55
CA ASP A 280 27.72 -12.21 -15.67
C ASP A 280 27.41 -11.95 -14.20
N ALA A 281 27.31 -10.69 -13.80
CA ALA A 281 26.91 -10.32 -12.44
C ALA A 281 25.49 -10.82 -12.12
N GLN A 282 24.55 -10.72 -13.07
CA GLN A 282 23.19 -11.22 -12.91
C GLN A 282 23.16 -12.74 -12.74
N ARG A 283 23.84 -13.48 -13.62
CA ARG A 283 23.95 -14.94 -13.50
C ARG A 283 24.60 -15.37 -12.19
N ALA A 284 25.64 -14.65 -11.76
CA ALA A 284 26.31 -14.91 -10.50
C ALA A 284 25.37 -14.69 -9.31
N ALA A 285 24.63 -13.58 -9.27
CA ALA A 285 23.65 -13.31 -8.22
C ALA A 285 22.59 -14.42 -8.13
N VAL A 286 21.98 -14.80 -9.26
CA VAL A 286 20.99 -15.88 -9.32
C VAL A 286 21.57 -17.21 -8.81
N ARG A 287 22.76 -17.59 -9.27
CA ARG A 287 23.44 -18.82 -8.86
C ARG A 287 23.76 -18.82 -7.36
N ARG A 288 24.30 -17.72 -6.84
CA ARG A 288 24.69 -17.60 -5.41
C ARG A 288 23.47 -17.64 -4.51
N VAL A 289 22.37 -16.99 -4.89
CA VAL A 289 21.11 -17.09 -4.15
C VAL A 289 20.59 -18.52 -4.16
N ALA A 290 20.50 -19.15 -5.33
CA ALA A 290 20.00 -20.52 -5.45
C ALA A 290 20.83 -21.51 -4.62
N GLY A 291 22.15 -21.44 -4.70
CA GLY A 291 23.04 -22.27 -3.89
C GLY A 291 22.92 -21.99 -2.40
N THR A 292 22.82 -20.72 -2.01
CA THR A 292 22.66 -20.34 -0.60
C THR A 292 21.36 -20.88 -0.01
N LEU A 293 20.24 -20.81 -0.75
CA LEU A 293 18.93 -21.26 -0.29
C LEU A 293 18.76 -22.79 -0.35
N ALA A 294 19.44 -23.48 -1.27
CA ALA A 294 19.34 -24.94 -1.42
C ALA A 294 19.74 -25.69 -0.14
N ASP A 295 20.70 -25.13 0.61
CA ASP A 295 21.20 -25.72 1.84
C ASP A 295 20.37 -25.34 3.08
N GLN A 296 19.31 -24.54 2.96
CA GLN A 296 18.57 -23.98 4.09
C GLN A 296 17.17 -24.59 4.24
N PRO A 297 16.53 -24.43 5.42
CA PRO A 297 15.15 -24.84 5.62
C PRO A 297 14.19 -24.24 4.59
N ALA A 298 13.19 -25.02 4.18
CA ALA A 298 12.21 -24.59 3.20
C ALA A 298 11.43 -23.34 3.64
N GLY A 299 11.09 -22.48 2.69
CA GLY A 299 10.30 -21.26 2.93
C GLY A 299 11.11 -19.98 3.14
N LEU A 300 12.44 -20.07 3.19
CA LEU A 300 13.30 -18.88 3.09
C LEU A 300 13.25 -18.27 1.69
N ARG A 301 13.24 -16.95 1.66
CA ARG A 301 13.32 -16.11 0.47
C ARG A 301 14.51 -15.17 0.59
N ALA A 302 15.00 -14.71 -0.55
CA ALA A 302 16.10 -13.76 -0.60
C ALA A 302 15.89 -12.70 -1.69
N ALA A 303 16.48 -11.54 -1.47
CA ALA A 303 16.62 -10.48 -2.46
C ALA A 303 18.08 -10.01 -2.53
N VAL A 304 18.55 -9.67 -3.72
CA VAL A 304 19.88 -9.13 -3.98
C VAL A 304 19.76 -8.00 -4.99
N VAL A 305 20.26 -6.81 -4.65
CA VAL A 305 20.33 -5.67 -5.58
C VAL A 305 21.74 -5.11 -5.57
N ALA A 306 22.38 -5.06 -6.73
CA ALA A 306 23.72 -4.51 -6.92
C ALA A 306 23.67 -3.29 -7.87
N VAL A 307 24.19 -2.16 -7.39
CA VAL A 307 24.17 -0.85 -8.05
C VAL A 307 25.60 -0.36 -8.25
N ASP A 308 25.89 0.13 -9.46
CA ASP A 308 27.13 0.85 -9.76
C ASP A 308 27.09 2.26 -9.10
N PRO A 309 27.99 2.56 -8.14
CA PRO A 309 28.04 3.87 -7.48
C PRO A 309 28.26 5.05 -8.44
N ALA A 310 29.03 4.86 -9.51
CA ALA A 310 29.44 5.94 -10.41
C ALA A 310 28.32 6.41 -11.34
N THR A 311 27.33 5.54 -11.58
CA THR A 311 26.27 5.80 -12.56
C THR A 311 24.87 5.72 -11.96
N GLY A 312 24.66 4.93 -10.90
CA GLY A 312 23.36 4.53 -10.39
C GLY A 312 22.73 3.38 -11.19
N GLY A 313 23.43 2.80 -12.16
CA GLY A 313 22.93 1.69 -12.96
C GLY A 313 22.81 0.41 -12.14
N VAL A 314 21.70 -0.31 -12.26
CA VAL A 314 21.54 -1.62 -11.64
C VAL A 314 22.34 -2.66 -12.43
N ARG A 315 23.36 -3.24 -11.81
CA ARG A 315 24.26 -4.24 -12.40
C ARG A 315 23.70 -5.66 -12.24
N ALA A 316 23.07 -5.97 -11.11
CA ALA A 316 22.39 -7.23 -10.86
C ALA A 316 21.15 -7.00 -9.98
N TYR A 317 20.10 -7.80 -10.22
CA TYR A 317 18.81 -7.69 -9.56
C TYR A 317 18.14 -9.06 -9.41
N TYR A 318 17.88 -9.44 -8.17
CA TYR A 318 17.15 -10.65 -7.81
C TYR A 318 16.09 -10.30 -6.77
N GLY A 319 14.82 -10.41 -7.13
CA GLY A 319 13.68 -10.22 -6.22
C GLY A 319 12.88 -11.49 -5.95
N GLY A 320 13.36 -12.64 -6.43
CA GLY A 320 12.67 -13.93 -6.34
C GLY A 320 12.88 -14.80 -7.57
N ALA A 321 12.61 -16.11 -7.43
CA ALA A 321 12.86 -17.08 -8.48
C ALA A 321 11.79 -17.13 -9.59
N GLN A 322 10.58 -16.64 -9.31
CA GLN A 322 9.37 -16.94 -10.10
C GLN A 322 9.12 -15.96 -11.27
N GLY A 323 9.97 -14.95 -11.46
CA GLY A 323 9.96 -14.08 -12.64
C GLY A 323 8.80 -13.09 -12.75
N ARG A 324 8.39 -12.77 -13.98
CA ARG A 324 7.48 -11.63 -14.27
C ARG A 324 6.16 -11.71 -13.51
N GLY A 325 5.74 -10.58 -12.97
CA GLY A 325 4.46 -10.44 -12.27
C GLY A 325 4.41 -11.11 -10.90
N TYR A 326 5.44 -11.85 -10.47
CA TYR A 326 5.47 -12.38 -9.11
C TYR A 326 5.92 -11.31 -8.10
N PHE A 327 5.71 -11.60 -6.82
CA PHE A 327 6.11 -10.71 -5.73
C PHE A 327 7.62 -10.43 -5.80
N ASP A 328 7.98 -9.16 -5.86
CA ASP A 328 9.36 -8.67 -5.99
C ASP A 328 9.91 -8.30 -4.60
N ASP A 329 10.62 -9.22 -3.96
CA ASP A 329 11.22 -8.99 -2.65
C ASP A 329 12.27 -7.86 -2.66
N ALA A 330 12.91 -7.60 -3.80
CA ALA A 330 13.89 -6.52 -3.94
C ALA A 330 13.22 -5.12 -3.95
N ALA A 331 11.93 -5.05 -4.29
CA ALA A 331 11.12 -3.85 -4.24
C ALA A 331 10.13 -3.82 -3.06
N ALA A 332 10.11 -4.86 -2.21
CA ALA A 332 9.21 -4.96 -1.06
C ALA A 332 9.81 -4.26 0.17
N PRO A 333 9.10 -3.32 0.82
CA PRO A 333 9.63 -2.61 1.98
C PRO A 333 9.56 -3.49 3.24
N ARG A 334 10.69 -3.58 3.96
CA ARG A 334 10.83 -4.33 5.22
C ARG A 334 11.71 -3.53 6.21
N PRO A 335 11.52 -3.64 7.54
CA PRO A 335 12.40 -2.97 8.51
C PRO A 335 13.87 -3.42 8.35
N PRO A 336 14.82 -2.51 8.04
CA PRO A 336 16.23 -2.85 7.80
C PRO A 336 17.04 -3.09 9.08
N ALA A 337 16.46 -2.87 10.25
CA ALA A 337 17.16 -2.91 11.54
C ALA A 337 18.46 -2.07 11.52
N SER A 338 19.55 -2.57 12.09
CA SER A 338 20.84 -1.86 12.15
C SER A 338 21.43 -1.50 10.79
N ALA A 339 21.02 -2.13 9.68
CA ALA A 339 21.49 -1.72 8.35
C ALA A 339 21.07 -0.28 7.98
N PHE A 340 20.21 0.37 8.78
CA PHE A 340 19.86 1.79 8.66
C PHE A 340 20.78 2.74 9.43
N THR A 341 21.48 2.29 10.48
CA THR A 341 22.32 3.15 11.35
C THR A 341 23.37 3.99 10.60
N PRO A 342 23.92 3.59 9.44
CA PRO A 342 24.88 4.45 8.74
C PRO A 342 24.27 5.75 8.22
N ILE A 343 22.96 5.77 7.97
CA ILE A 343 22.22 6.99 7.62
C ILE A 343 22.15 7.94 8.83
N VAL A 344 22.02 7.40 10.04
CA VAL A 344 22.05 8.19 11.29
C VAL A 344 23.42 8.80 11.48
N LEU A 345 24.50 8.04 11.23
CA LEU A 345 25.86 8.55 11.29
C LEU A 345 26.09 9.67 10.26
N ALA A 346 25.63 9.49 9.02
CA ALA A 346 25.72 10.53 7.99
C ALA A 346 25.00 11.83 8.44
N ALA A 347 23.79 11.71 8.98
CA ALA A 347 23.04 12.86 9.50
C ALA A 347 23.75 13.52 10.69
N ALA A 348 24.39 12.74 11.57
CA ALA A 348 25.17 13.25 12.71
C ALA A 348 26.39 14.05 12.24
N LEU A 349 27.14 13.52 11.26
CA LEU A 349 28.29 14.19 10.66
C LEU A 349 27.92 15.53 10.01
N GLU A 350 26.78 15.60 9.30
CA GLU A 350 26.26 16.85 8.74
C GLU A 350 25.85 17.88 9.82
N GLN A 351 25.54 17.43 11.04
CA GLN A 351 25.31 18.30 12.20
C GLN A 351 26.60 18.57 13.00
N GLY A 352 27.76 18.18 12.49
CA GLY A 352 29.05 18.40 13.14
C GLY A 352 29.32 17.48 14.33
N ILE A 353 28.63 16.35 14.44
CA ILE A 353 28.89 15.31 15.45
C ILE A 353 29.83 14.27 14.83
N GLY A 354 31.08 14.22 15.29
CA GLY A 354 32.09 13.30 14.75
C GLY A 354 31.92 11.86 15.24
N TYR A 355 32.41 10.87 14.49
CA TYR A 355 32.27 9.46 14.89
C TYR A 355 33.09 9.07 16.13
N ASP A 356 34.06 9.90 16.53
CA ASP A 356 34.83 9.73 17.77
C ASP A 356 34.18 10.44 18.98
N SER A 357 33.00 11.05 18.80
CA SER A 357 32.16 11.54 19.91
C SER A 357 31.70 10.41 20.81
N ARG A 358 31.56 10.67 22.12
CA ARG A 358 31.37 9.66 23.16
C ARG A 358 29.95 9.61 23.71
N TRP A 359 29.34 8.43 23.70
CA TRP A 359 27.92 8.22 24.00
C TRP A 359 27.72 7.07 25.00
N ASP A 360 26.71 7.23 25.83
CA ASP A 360 26.31 6.24 26.83
C ASP A 360 25.56 5.08 26.17
N GLY A 361 26.29 4.00 25.94
CA GLY A 361 25.81 2.70 25.47
C GLY A 361 25.44 1.73 26.59
N SER A 362 25.04 2.21 27.77
CA SER A 362 24.48 1.35 28.83
C SER A 362 23.21 0.62 28.36
N SER A 363 22.93 -0.55 28.96
CA SER A 363 21.79 -1.41 28.62
C SER A 363 21.17 -2.07 29.86
N PRO A 364 19.85 -2.09 30.06
CA PRO A 364 18.86 -1.29 29.33
C PRO A 364 19.06 0.20 29.62
N ARG A 365 18.73 1.06 28.65
CA ARG A 365 18.67 2.51 28.82
C ARG A 365 17.26 3.00 28.52
N THR A 366 16.73 3.86 29.39
CA THR A 366 15.40 4.48 29.20
C THR A 366 15.56 5.87 28.61
N PHE A 367 14.65 6.24 27.72
CA PHE A 367 14.65 7.56 27.06
C PHE A 367 13.32 8.28 27.31
N PRO A 368 13.29 9.62 27.28
CA PRO A 368 12.02 10.35 27.39
C PRO A 368 11.03 9.90 26.32
N GLY A 369 9.82 9.49 26.73
CA GLY A 369 8.77 9.01 25.83
C GLY A 369 9.00 7.60 25.25
N ARG A 370 10.01 6.86 25.69
CA ARG A 370 10.32 5.50 25.23
C ARG A 370 10.72 4.61 26.40
N GLY A 371 10.09 3.43 26.48
CA GLY A 371 10.46 2.39 27.44
C GLY A 371 11.91 1.90 27.32
N PRO A 372 12.34 0.93 28.14
CA PRO A 372 13.72 0.47 28.15
C PRO A 372 14.16 -0.06 26.78
N LEU A 373 15.24 0.49 26.26
CA LEU A 373 15.92 0.02 25.06
C LEU A 373 17.13 -0.82 25.48
N ARG A 374 17.25 -2.01 24.89
CA ARG A 374 18.35 -2.95 25.15
C ARG A 374 19.27 -3.03 23.94
N ASN A 375 20.57 -3.07 24.19
CA ASN A 375 21.54 -3.49 23.17
C ASN A 375 21.45 -5.00 22.94
N PRO A 376 21.90 -5.50 21.76
CA PRO A 376 22.06 -6.93 21.52
C PRO A 376 22.82 -7.61 22.67
N ASP A 377 22.31 -8.75 23.13
CA ASP A 377 22.81 -9.54 24.27
C ASP A 377 23.01 -8.75 25.58
N GLY A 378 22.37 -7.58 25.72
CA GLY A 378 22.56 -6.71 26.87
C GLY A 378 23.94 -6.06 26.94
N ARG A 379 24.69 -5.99 25.82
CA ARG A 379 26.05 -5.43 25.77
C ARG A 379 26.11 -4.02 26.39
N GLN A 380 27.08 -3.85 27.28
CA GLN A 380 27.32 -2.61 28.02
C GLN A 380 28.45 -1.83 27.37
N CYS A 381 28.24 -0.52 27.21
CA CYS A 381 29.31 0.38 26.82
C CYS A 381 29.02 1.79 27.35
N PRO A 382 29.20 2.06 28.65
CA PRO A 382 28.82 3.35 29.27
C PRO A 382 29.57 4.56 28.69
N ASP A 383 30.67 4.32 27.97
CA ASP A 383 31.46 5.32 27.26
C ASP A 383 32.06 4.73 25.97
N CYS A 384 31.32 4.76 24.86
CA CYS A 384 31.83 4.40 23.53
C CYS A 384 31.88 5.58 22.59
N THR A 385 32.81 5.52 21.65
CA THR A 385 32.70 6.31 20.42
C THR A 385 31.54 5.81 19.54
N LEU A 386 30.97 6.65 18.67
CA LEU A 386 30.01 6.19 17.66
C LEU A 386 30.60 5.15 16.71
N ARG A 387 31.91 5.22 16.45
CA ARG A 387 32.65 4.17 15.73
C ARG A 387 32.53 2.82 16.43
N GLN A 388 32.83 2.76 17.73
CA GLN A 388 32.71 1.52 18.51
C GLN A 388 31.26 1.04 18.58
N ALA A 389 30.33 1.97 18.81
CA ALA A 389 28.90 1.65 18.84
C ALA A 389 28.40 1.08 17.51
N MET A 390 28.93 1.52 16.36
CA MET A 390 28.59 0.94 15.06
C MET A 390 29.14 -0.48 14.92
N VAL A 391 30.43 -0.68 15.24
CA VAL A 391 31.09 -2.00 15.19
C VAL A 391 30.38 -3.03 16.07
N ASP A 392 29.94 -2.62 17.26
CA ASP A 392 29.18 -3.45 18.19
C ASP A 392 27.67 -3.49 17.90
N SER A 393 27.19 -2.76 16.88
CA SER A 393 25.77 -2.58 16.52
C SER A 393 24.87 -2.21 17.72
N LEU A 394 25.37 -1.32 18.59
CA LEU A 394 24.66 -0.90 19.81
C LEU A 394 23.46 -0.01 19.47
N ARG A 395 22.30 -0.30 20.06
CA ARG A 395 21.05 0.43 19.83
C ARG A 395 20.98 1.73 20.62
N THR A 396 21.46 1.74 21.86
CA THR A 396 21.27 2.87 22.78
C THR A 396 22.02 4.15 22.36
N PRO A 397 23.28 4.11 21.87
CA PRO A 397 23.96 5.31 21.37
C PRO A 397 23.28 5.91 20.13
N PHE A 398 22.92 5.09 19.14
CA PHE A 398 22.31 5.60 17.90
C PHE A 398 20.91 6.18 18.11
N TYR A 399 20.14 5.63 19.07
CA TYR A 399 18.89 6.25 19.49
C TYR A 399 19.11 7.64 20.09
N ALA A 400 20.10 7.78 20.99
CA ALA A 400 20.47 9.06 21.59
C ALA A 400 20.92 10.09 20.53
N VAL A 401 21.72 9.65 19.55
CA VAL A 401 22.13 10.48 18.40
C VAL A 401 20.92 10.95 17.61
N ALA A 402 19.96 10.07 17.30
CA ALA A 402 18.76 10.49 16.55
C ALA A 402 17.86 11.44 17.34
N GLN A 403 17.79 11.34 18.67
CA GLN A 403 17.14 12.37 19.50
C GLN A 403 17.89 13.71 19.41
N ARG A 404 19.22 13.68 19.47
CA ARG A 404 20.05 14.89 19.41
C ARG A 404 20.00 15.58 18.05
N VAL A 405 20.11 14.82 16.97
CA VAL A 405 20.04 15.30 15.58
C VAL A 405 18.61 15.72 15.22
N GLY A 406 17.62 14.97 15.71
CA GLY A 406 16.22 15.07 15.35
C GLY A 406 15.85 14.05 14.26
N ALA A 407 14.87 13.20 14.57
CA ALA A 407 14.45 12.09 13.70
C ALA A 407 14.00 12.53 12.29
N GLY A 408 13.36 13.70 12.18
CA GLY A 408 13.00 14.27 10.86
C GLY A 408 14.22 14.57 9.99
N ARG A 409 15.32 15.05 10.57
CA ARG A 409 16.58 15.28 9.83
C ARG A 409 17.23 13.97 9.39
N VAL A 410 17.14 12.91 10.20
CA VAL A 410 17.60 11.57 9.82
C VAL A 410 16.78 11.06 8.63
N ARG A 411 15.45 11.19 8.67
CA ARG A 411 14.59 10.86 7.53
C ARG A 411 14.96 11.65 6.27
N ASP A 412 15.11 12.97 6.39
CA ASP A 412 15.40 13.81 5.23
C ASP A 412 16.78 13.46 4.62
N THR A 413 17.74 13.07 5.46
CA THR A 413 19.03 12.52 5.02
C THR A 413 18.85 11.20 4.28
N ALA A 414 18.02 10.28 4.78
CA ALA A 414 17.69 9.03 4.10
C ALA A 414 17.10 9.26 2.68
N TYR A 415 16.17 10.22 2.55
CA TYR A 415 15.59 10.61 1.25
C TYR A 415 16.62 11.22 0.30
N ARG A 416 17.53 12.04 0.82
CA ARG A 416 18.62 12.61 0.03
C ARG A 416 19.57 11.53 -0.46
N LEU A 417 19.87 10.52 0.36
CA LEU A 417 20.81 9.45 0.05
C LEU A 417 20.24 8.39 -0.91
N GLY A 418 18.92 8.15 -0.92
CA GLY A 418 18.37 7.20 -1.89
C GLY A 418 17.02 6.56 -1.55
N VAL A 419 16.55 6.68 -0.31
CA VAL A 419 15.26 6.10 0.09
C VAL A 419 14.11 6.81 -0.62
N SER A 420 13.19 6.03 -1.18
CA SER A 420 11.99 6.54 -1.86
C SER A 420 11.09 7.23 -0.85
N ARG A 421 10.55 8.40 -1.22
CA ARG A 421 9.62 9.16 -0.37
C ARG A 421 8.27 8.49 -0.23
N THR A 422 7.89 7.68 -1.21
CA THR A 422 6.63 6.96 -1.24
C THR A 422 6.82 5.51 -1.70
N TYR A 423 6.10 4.59 -1.08
CA TYR A 423 5.81 3.26 -1.62
C TYR A 423 4.31 3.19 -1.88
N ASP A 424 3.91 2.83 -3.09
CA ASP A 424 2.49 2.74 -3.50
C ASP A 424 1.65 3.97 -3.13
N GLY A 425 2.23 5.17 -3.34
CA GLY A 425 1.59 6.46 -3.03
C GLY A 425 1.56 6.84 -1.55
N ARG A 426 2.04 5.98 -0.63
CA ARG A 426 2.09 6.24 0.82
C ARG A 426 3.46 6.75 1.23
N GLN A 427 3.51 7.79 2.06
CA GLN A 427 4.76 8.33 2.57
C GLN A 427 5.53 7.29 3.40
N THR A 428 6.85 7.22 3.21
CA THR A 428 7.75 6.29 3.91
C THR A 428 8.41 6.95 5.12
N LEU A 429 9.07 6.16 5.98
CA LEU A 429 9.87 6.66 7.12
C LEU A 429 9.08 7.54 8.11
N VAL A 430 7.78 7.30 8.20
CA VAL A 430 6.86 7.93 9.14
C VAL A 430 6.03 6.85 9.80
N ASP A 431 5.59 7.14 11.02
CA ASP A 431 4.64 6.32 11.75
C ASP A 431 3.39 6.14 10.89
N VAL A 432 2.97 4.88 10.78
CA VAL A 432 1.81 4.51 9.97
C VAL A 432 0.54 4.68 10.80
N ARG A 433 -0.62 4.51 10.16
CA ARG A 433 -1.91 4.59 10.84
C ARG A 433 -1.98 3.47 11.89
N GLY A 434 -2.41 3.80 13.11
CA GLY A 434 -2.38 2.91 14.28
C GLY A 434 -1.23 3.19 15.26
N ASP A 435 -0.18 3.92 14.84
CA ASP A 435 0.83 4.43 15.77
C ASP A 435 0.35 5.69 16.51
N PRO A 436 0.86 6.00 17.72
CA PRO A 436 0.35 7.12 18.52
C PRO A 436 0.45 8.51 17.86
N GLU A 437 1.33 8.70 16.87
CA GLU A 437 1.48 9.97 16.14
C GLU A 437 1.73 9.73 14.63
N PRO A 438 0.72 9.33 13.85
CA PRO A 438 0.89 8.98 12.44
C PRO A 438 1.44 10.15 11.61
N GLY A 439 2.30 9.86 10.64
CA GLY A 439 2.96 10.88 9.82
C GLY A 439 4.20 11.52 10.47
N ARG A 440 4.47 11.25 11.76
CA ARG A 440 5.70 11.68 12.44
C ARG A 440 6.81 10.64 12.26
N THR A 441 8.06 11.10 12.25
CA THR A 441 9.24 10.22 12.39
C THR A 441 9.76 10.30 13.83
N ARG A 442 9.94 9.15 14.49
CA ARG A 442 10.51 9.03 15.83
C ARG A 442 11.99 8.65 15.80
N ALA A 443 12.68 8.82 16.92
CA ALA A 443 14.09 8.44 17.06
C ALA A 443 14.34 6.94 16.84
N ASP A 444 13.30 6.10 16.93
CA ASP A 444 13.31 4.69 16.53
C ASP A 444 13.68 4.48 15.05
N ILE A 445 13.67 5.53 14.21
CA ILE A 445 14.30 5.48 12.88
C ILE A 445 15.75 5.01 12.94
N ALA A 446 16.47 5.35 14.01
CA ALA A 446 17.85 4.91 14.21
C ALA A 446 18.00 3.41 14.42
N LEU A 447 16.92 2.73 14.76
CA LEU A 447 16.87 1.29 14.98
C LEU A 447 16.36 0.55 13.73
N GLY A 448 16.15 1.25 12.61
CA GLY A 448 15.59 0.68 11.40
C GLY A 448 14.13 0.26 11.54
N ARG A 449 13.36 0.93 12.42
CA ARG A 449 11.92 0.66 12.63
C ARG A 449 11.12 0.77 11.33
N TYR A 450 11.43 1.78 10.51
CA TYR A 450 10.65 2.08 9.31
C TYR A 450 11.15 1.27 8.12
N ALA A 451 10.20 0.65 7.42
CA ALA A 451 10.50 -0.23 6.31
C ALA A 451 11.15 0.51 5.12
N VAL A 452 12.15 -0.14 4.52
CA VAL A 452 12.77 0.27 3.25
C VAL A 452 12.92 -0.93 2.33
N THR A 453 13.03 -0.71 1.02
CA THR A 453 13.27 -1.81 0.08
C THR A 453 14.75 -2.16 0.00
N PRO A 454 15.13 -3.41 -0.31
CA PRO A 454 16.51 -3.76 -0.64
C PRO A 454 17.10 -2.87 -1.75
N ALA A 455 16.31 -2.53 -2.77
CA ALA A 455 16.74 -1.65 -3.84
C ALA A 455 17.09 -0.23 -3.37
N ASP A 456 16.31 0.33 -2.44
CA ASP A 456 16.56 1.66 -1.87
C ASP A 456 17.79 1.65 -0.95
N LEU A 457 17.96 0.60 -0.16
CA LEU A 457 19.15 0.45 0.68
C LEU A 457 20.42 0.31 -0.16
N ALA A 458 20.40 -0.47 -1.25
CA ALA A 458 21.51 -0.53 -2.20
C ALA A 458 21.84 0.85 -2.80
N SER A 459 20.83 1.68 -3.06
CA SER A 459 21.00 3.04 -3.60
C SER A 459 21.61 4.01 -2.58
N VAL A 460 21.26 3.88 -1.30
CA VAL A 460 21.89 4.63 -0.20
C VAL A 460 23.37 4.28 -0.10
N TYR A 461 23.70 3.00 -0.11
CA TYR A 461 25.09 2.53 0.01
C TYR A 461 25.91 2.88 -1.24
N ALA A 462 25.30 2.89 -2.42
CA ALA A 462 25.91 3.42 -3.65
C ALA A 462 26.28 4.91 -3.50
N THR A 463 25.43 5.71 -2.85
CA THR A 463 25.73 7.14 -2.60
C THR A 463 26.90 7.32 -1.64
N PHE A 464 27.05 6.47 -0.63
CA PHE A 464 28.24 6.48 0.22
C PHE A 464 29.50 6.10 -0.56
N ALA A 465 29.44 5.02 -1.34
CA ALA A 465 30.53 4.56 -2.20
C ALA A 465 30.96 5.61 -3.24
N ALA A 466 30.03 6.40 -3.75
CA ALA A 466 30.26 7.49 -4.69
C ALA A 466 30.71 8.81 -4.02
N GLY A 467 31.20 8.76 -2.77
CA GLY A 467 31.72 9.94 -2.06
C GLY A 467 30.65 11.00 -1.79
N GLY A 468 29.40 10.57 -1.55
CA GLY A 468 28.26 11.43 -1.25
C GLY A 468 27.53 11.98 -2.48
N ILE A 469 27.84 11.50 -3.68
CA ILE A 469 27.11 11.84 -4.91
C ILE A 469 26.00 10.81 -5.12
N ARG A 470 24.76 11.26 -5.12
CA ARG A 470 23.62 10.41 -5.45
C ARG A 470 23.41 10.37 -6.95
N HIS A 471 23.45 9.16 -7.49
CA HIS A 471 22.93 8.83 -8.79
C HIS A 471 21.56 8.17 -8.65
N ARG A 472 20.60 8.53 -9.51
CA ARG A 472 19.28 7.87 -9.48
C ARG A 472 19.43 6.44 -10.00
N ARG A 473 18.89 5.49 -9.24
CA ARG A 473 18.79 4.09 -9.65
C ARG A 473 18.02 4.00 -10.97
N HIS A 474 18.57 3.28 -11.94
CA HIS A 474 17.94 3.06 -13.24
C HIS A 474 18.37 1.70 -13.82
N PHE A 475 17.52 1.14 -14.67
CA PHE A 475 17.71 -0.12 -15.37
C PHE A 475 17.98 0.08 -16.85
N VAL A 476 17.61 1.23 -17.44
CA VAL A 476 17.67 1.43 -18.88
C VAL A 476 18.71 2.47 -19.24
N THR A 477 19.52 2.15 -20.26
CA THR A 477 20.48 3.09 -20.86
C THR A 477 19.88 3.78 -22.08
N SER A 478 19.16 3.03 -22.92
CA SER A 478 18.50 3.57 -24.12
C SER A 478 17.37 2.68 -24.63
N ALA A 479 16.41 3.29 -25.32
CA ALA A 479 15.38 2.64 -26.11
C ALA A 479 15.29 3.31 -27.49
N ALA A 480 15.37 2.52 -28.56
CA ALA A 480 15.29 3.00 -29.94
C ALA A 480 14.29 2.18 -30.75
N GLY A 481 13.69 2.78 -31.77
CA GLY A 481 12.86 2.09 -32.75
C GLY A 481 13.67 1.14 -33.64
N PRO A 482 13.00 0.31 -34.45
CA PRO A 482 13.63 -0.62 -35.37
C PRO A 482 14.43 0.09 -36.48
N ASP A 483 14.08 1.34 -36.78
CA ASP A 483 14.78 2.26 -37.69
C ASP A 483 15.99 2.97 -37.04
N GLY A 484 16.25 2.70 -35.76
CA GLY A 484 17.30 3.37 -34.98
C GLY A 484 16.90 4.74 -34.41
N ALA A 485 15.67 5.20 -34.63
CA ALA A 485 15.21 6.47 -34.08
C ALA A 485 15.14 6.40 -32.53
N PRO A 486 15.73 7.35 -31.80
CA PRO A 486 15.71 7.31 -30.34
C PRO A 486 14.28 7.54 -29.81
N ARG A 487 13.79 6.62 -28.97
CA ARG A 487 12.55 6.82 -28.19
C ARG A 487 12.87 7.37 -26.81
N TRP A 488 13.96 6.90 -26.22
CA TRP A 488 14.45 7.37 -24.94
C TRP A 488 15.96 7.10 -24.79
N ARG A 489 16.64 7.97 -24.06
CA ARG A 489 18.05 7.80 -23.69
C ARG A 489 18.28 8.34 -22.29
N LEU A 490 19.05 7.60 -21.50
CA LEU A 490 19.48 8.02 -20.19
C LEU A 490 20.33 9.30 -20.29
N HIS A 491 19.99 10.28 -19.47
CA HIS A 491 20.81 11.45 -19.20
C HIS A 491 21.13 11.44 -17.70
N ALA A 492 22.17 10.70 -17.32
CA ALA A 492 22.52 10.52 -15.92
C ALA A 492 23.36 11.71 -15.44
N ALA A 493 22.84 12.46 -14.46
CA ALA A 493 23.58 13.44 -13.69
C ALA A 493 23.52 13.06 -12.20
N GLY A 494 24.68 13.02 -11.54
CA GLY A 494 24.78 12.84 -10.10
C GLY A 494 24.56 14.17 -9.36
N ALA A 495 24.00 14.10 -8.16
CA ALA A 495 23.85 15.25 -7.27
C ALA A 495 24.62 15.02 -5.97
N ARG A 496 25.50 15.96 -5.58
CA ARG A 496 26.15 15.89 -4.27
C ARG A 496 25.10 16.13 -3.17
N VAL A 497 24.87 15.12 -2.35
CA VAL A 497 23.88 15.14 -1.26
C VAL A 497 24.51 14.97 0.13
N LEU A 498 25.77 14.51 0.16
CA LEU A 498 26.63 14.43 1.34
C LEU A 498 28.02 14.97 0.94
N SER A 499 28.71 15.63 1.87
CA SER A 499 30.08 16.09 1.62
C SER A 499 31.02 14.90 1.41
N ALA A 500 32.07 15.06 0.61
CA ALA A 500 33.05 14.00 0.39
C ALA A 500 33.71 13.55 1.70
N ASN A 501 33.98 14.49 2.61
CA ASN A 501 34.54 14.22 3.93
C ASN A 501 33.59 13.39 4.80
N ALA A 502 32.31 13.75 4.86
CA ALA A 502 31.34 12.97 5.62
C ALA A 502 31.13 11.57 5.03
N ALA A 503 31.11 11.44 3.69
CA ALA A 503 31.06 10.14 3.04
C ALA A 503 32.29 9.28 3.36
N ALA A 504 33.49 9.86 3.34
CA ALA A 504 34.72 9.17 3.70
C ALA A 504 34.75 8.69 5.16
N ASP A 505 34.22 9.51 6.07
CA ASP A 505 34.08 9.15 7.49
C ASP A 505 33.06 8.01 7.70
N VAL A 506 31.93 8.04 6.99
CA VAL A 506 31.00 6.90 6.95
C VAL A 506 31.72 5.66 6.43
N SER A 507 32.44 5.74 5.32
CA SER A 507 33.22 4.62 4.78
C SER A 507 34.24 4.08 5.76
N ALA A 508 34.94 4.94 6.51
CA ALA A 508 35.94 4.52 7.48
C ALA A 508 35.34 3.81 8.70
N VAL A 509 34.13 4.18 9.13
CA VAL A 509 33.41 3.47 10.20
C VAL A 509 32.88 2.13 9.70
N LEU A 510 32.23 2.11 8.54
CA LEU A 510 31.67 0.90 7.94
C LEU A 510 32.73 -0.09 7.46
N HIS A 511 33.92 0.39 7.12
CA HIS A 511 35.06 -0.48 6.88
C HIS A 511 35.46 -1.24 8.15
N ALA A 512 35.47 -0.57 9.31
CA ALA A 512 35.77 -1.20 10.58
C ALA A 512 34.73 -2.28 10.95
N VAL A 513 33.45 -2.06 10.63
CA VAL A 513 32.39 -3.07 10.78
C VAL A 513 32.70 -4.32 9.96
N VAL A 514 33.01 -4.15 8.67
CA VAL A 514 33.38 -5.28 7.79
C VAL A 514 34.64 -5.98 8.31
N GLN A 515 35.63 -5.23 8.80
CA GLN A 515 36.84 -5.81 9.39
C GLN A 515 36.60 -6.50 10.74
N ALA A 516 35.52 -6.22 11.45
CA ALA A 516 35.14 -6.99 12.64
C ALA A 516 34.34 -8.24 12.29
N GLY A 517 33.60 -8.23 11.18
CA GLY A 517 32.75 -9.32 10.72
C GLY A 517 33.50 -10.55 10.18
N GLN A 518 32.75 -11.65 10.03
CA GLN A 518 33.27 -12.94 9.56
C GLN A 518 33.24 -13.09 8.02
N ALA A 519 32.30 -12.45 7.33
CA ALA A 519 32.14 -12.54 5.88
C ALA A 519 32.85 -11.42 5.11
N ARG A 520 34.17 -11.31 5.29
CA ARG A 520 34.99 -10.24 4.68
C ARG A 520 35.20 -10.49 3.18
N PRO A 521 34.98 -9.49 2.31
CA PRO A 521 35.39 -9.56 0.91
C PRO A 521 36.90 -9.62 0.77
N ASP A 522 37.35 -10.12 -0.38
CA ASP A 522 38.75 -10.19 -0.82
C ASP A 522 39.33 -8.83 -1.26
N ARG A 523 38.65 -7.73 -0.92
CA ARG A 523 38.94 -6.37 -1.39
C ARG A 523 38.47 -5.32 -0.38
N PRO A 524 39.00 -4.09 -0.42
CA PRO A 524 38.54 -3.01 0.45
C PRO A 524 37.04 -2.78 0.30
N ALA A 525 36.31 -2.96 1.40
CA ALA A 525 34.86 -2.86 1.43
C ALA A 525 34.38 -2.28 2.77
N ALA A 526 33.17 -1.75 2.73
CA ALA A 526 32.48 -1.12 3.85
C ALA A 526 31.02 -1.59 3.86
N GLY A 527 30.42 -1.80 5.03
CA GLY A 527 29.04 -2.29 5.11
C GLY A 527 28.51 -2.34 6.54
N GLU A 528 27.23 -2.66 6.66
CA GLU A 528 26.54 -2.87 7.94
C GLU A 528 25.50 -3.98 7.76
N ALA A 529 25.37 -4.80 8.79
CA ALA A 529 24.38 -5.86 8.87
C ALA A 529 23.19 -5.41 9.72
N GLY A 530 22.01 -6.00 9.49
CA GLY A 530 20.82 -5.74 10.29
C GLY A 530 20.00 -7.00 10.51
N SER A 531 19.50 -7.21 11.73
CA SER A 531 18.62 -8.33 12.06
C SER A 531 17.36 -7.79 12.75
N GLN A 532 16.20 -8.04 12.15
CA GLN A 532 14.92 -7.71 12.74
C GLN A 532 14.43 -8.90 13.56
N GLN A 533 14.35 -8.71 14.87
CA GLN A 533 13.91 -9.72 15.83
C GLN A 533 12.45 -10.13 15.57
N TRP A 534 12.14 -11.42 15.75
CA TRP A 534 10.79 -11.96 15.70
C TRP A 534 10.14 -11.86 17.09
N GLY A 535 9.23 -10.89 17.27
CA GLY A 535 8.59 -10.63 18.57
C GLY A 535 9.61 -10.46 19.69
N ASP A 536 9.31 -11.03 20.87
CA ASP A 536 10.23 -11.10 22.01
C ASP A 536 11.01 -12.44 22.07
N THR A 537 11.27 -13.06 20.92
CA THR A 537 11.99 -14.35 20.84
C THR A 537 13.49 -14.17 20.58
N HIS A 538 14.27 -15.25 20.66
CA HIS A 538 15.69 -15.24 20.25
C HIS A 538 15.87 -15.31 18.72
N ASP A 539 14.80 -15.57 17.97
CA ASP A 539 14.83 -15.69 16.52
C ASP A 539 14.69 -14.31 15.85
N ASN A 540 15.11 -14.24 14.58
CA ASN A 540 14.87 -13.11 13.69
C ASN A 540 13.76 -13.45 12.69
N GLN A 541 13.13 -12.44 12.10
CA GLN A 541 12.17 -12.57 10.99
C GLN A 541 12.71 -12.05 9.65
N ASP A 542 13.66 -11.11 9.71
CA ASP A 542 14.34 -10.54 8.55
C ASP A 542 15.82 -10.34 8.87
N ALA A 543 16.70 -10.63 7.92
CA ALA A 543 18.14 -10.44 8.04
C ALA A 543 18.72 -9.76 6.81
N TRP A 544 19.61 -8.80 7.03
CA TRP A 544 20.11 -7.86 6.03
C TRP A 544 21.63 -7.78 6.05
N MET A 545 22.22 -7.65 4.87
CA MET A 545 23.56 -7.11 4.70
C MET A 545 23.52 -6.07 3.59
N ALA A 546 23.95 -4.84 3.88
CA ALA A 546 24.22 -3.85 2.85
C ALA A 546 25.67 -3.41 2.95
N GLY A 547 26.35 -3.35 1.81
CA GLY A 547 27.76 -3.01 1.77
C GLY A 547 28.22 -2.66 0.38
N TYR A 548 29.40 -2.04 0.29
CA TYR A 548 29.96 -1.57 -0.96
C TYR A 548 31.48 -1.69 -1.00
N THR A 549 31.95 -1.75 -2.23
CA THR A 549 33.28 -1.31 -2.66
C THR A 549 33.11 0.01 -3.42
N PRO A 550 34.19 0.75 -3.74
CA PRO A 550 34.06 1.91 -4.62
C PRO A 550 33.40 1.62 -5.98
N GLN A 551 33.44 0.36 -6.45
CA GLN A 551 32.94 -0.06 -7.77
C GLN A 551 31.53 -0.67 -7.75
N LEU A 552 31.03 -1.11 -6.59
CA LEU A 552 29.75 -1.79 -6.50
C LEU A 552 29.17 -1.68 -5.09
N ALA A 553 27.90 -1.28 -4.99
CA ALA A 553 27.12 -1.34 -3.77
C ALA A 553 26.03 -2.42 -3.88
N THR A 554 25.95 -3.30 -2.89
CA THR A 554 25.04 -4.44 -2.90
C THR A 554 24.25 -4.51 -1.59
N ALA A 555 22.93 -4.69 -1.69
CA ALA A 555 22.08 -5.03 -0.55
C ALA A 555 21.50 -6.43 -0.72
N VAL A 556 21.51 -7.19 0.37
CA VAL A 556 21.00 -8.56 0.50
C VAL A 556 19.97 -8.57 1.62
N TRP A 557 18.82 -9.19 1.37
CA TRP A 557 17.80 -9.47 2.38
C TRP A 557 17.45 -10.96 2.35
N LEU A 558 17.26 -11.55 3.53
CA LEU A 558 16.67 -12.87 3.72
C LEU A 558 15.47 -12.76 4.66
N GLY A 559 14.42 -13.52 4.36
CA GLY A 559 13.20 -13.57 5.16
C GLY A 559 12.22 -14.63 4.66
N ARG A 560 10.93 -14.39 4.87
CA ARG A 560 9.83 -15.30 4.48
C ARG A 560 8.68 -14.53 3.83
N SER A 561 7.89 -15.21 3.00
CA SER A 561 6.67 -14.64 2.41
C SER A 561 5.61 -14.35 3.48
N VAL A 562 5.46 -15.29 4.43
CA VAL A 562 4.68 -15.09 5.66
C VAL A 562 5.66 -14.81 6.80
N PRO A 563 5.53 -13.68 7.53
CA PRO A 563 6.41 -13.35 8.64
C PRO A 563 6.51 -14.49 9.67
N GLY A 564 7.71 -14.75 10.16
CA GLY A 564 8.00 -15.81 11.12
C GLY A 564 9.51 -16.01 11.28
N PRO A 565 9.94 -16.90 12.18
CA PRO A 565 11.35 -17.09 12.50
C PRO A 565 12.14 -17.61 11.29
N ILE A 566 13.35 -17.08 11.12
CA ILE A 566 14.35 -17.53 10.13
C ILE A 566 15.52 -18.20 10.83
N ARG A 567 15.79 -19.44 10.45
CA ARG A 567 16.86 -20.28 10.99
C ARG A 567 17.66 -20.88 9.85
N ASP A 568 18.95 -21.09 10.09
CA ASP A 568 19.81 -21.73 9.13
C ASP A 568 19.69 -23.26 9.19
N ARG A 569 20.46 -23.95 8.35
CA ARG A 569 20.50 -25.41 8.26
C ARG A 569 20.87 -26.11 9.57
N ASP A 570 21.61 -25.43 10.43
CA ASP A 570 22.09 -25.94 11.71
C ASP A 570 21.08 -25.63 12.84
N GLY A 571 19.99 -24.91 12.51
CA GLY A 571 18.90 -24.56 13.42
C GLY A 571 19.14 -23.26 14.20
N GLU A 572 20.21 -22.54 13.89
CA GLU A 572 20.60 -21.28 14.54
C GLU A 572 19.84 -20.09 13.91
N PRO A 573 19.52 -19.04 14.69
CA PRO A 573 18.91 -17.82 14.16
C PRO A 573 19.75 -17.21 13.03
N ILE A 574 19.11 -16.94 11.88
CA ILE A 574 19.80 -16.21 10.81
C ILE A 574 19.91 -14.75 11.21
N GLU A 575 21.12 -14.22 11.15
CA GLU A 575 21.43 -12.81 11.40
C GLU A 575 22.01 -12.17 10.14
N GLY A 576 21.94 -10.85 10.04
CA GLY A 576 22.54 -10.11 8.93
C GLY A 576 24.02 -10.45 8.69
N GLY A 577 24.77 -10.64 9.76
CA GLY A 577 26.20 -10.96 9.74
C GLY A 577 26.55 -12.41 9.35
N THR A 578 25.57 -13.30 9.20
CA THR A 578 25.79 -14.72 8.89
C THR A 578 25.51 -15.03 7.42
N VAL A 579 24.34 -15.58 7.08
CA VAL A 579 23.98 -16.00 5.72
C VAL A 579 23.95 -14.80 4.75
N PRO A 580 23.28 -13.66 5.06
CA PRO A 580 23.23 -12.51 4.16
C PRO A 580 24.62 -11.91 3.89
N ALA A 581 25.49 -11.82 4.90
CA ALA A 581 26.83 -11.28 4.73
C ALA A 581 27.72 -12.18 3.85
N ARG A 582 27.63 -13.51 3.99
CA ARG A 582 28.31 -14.45 3.08
C ARG A 582 27.81 -14.33 1.65
N LEU A 583 26.49 -14.22 1.46
CA LEU A 583 25.90 -14.03 0.14
C LEU A 583 26.32 -12.69 -0.49
N TRP A 584 26.32 -11.60 0.28
CA TRP A 584 26.80 -10.29 -0.16
C TRP A 584 28.26 -10.34 -0.61
N ARG A 585 29.13 -10.97 0.18
CA ARG A 585 30.55 -11.16 -0.14
C ARG A 585 30.72 -11.90 -1.46
N ASP A 586 30.05 -13.04 -1.61
CA ASP A 586 30.18 -13.92 -2.76
C ASP A 586 29.64 -13.26 -4.05
N VAL A 587 28.50 -12.58 -3.96
CA VAL A 587 27.96 -11.81 -5.10
C VAL A 587 28.89 -10.67 -5.48
N THR A 588 29.43 -9.94 -4.50
CA THR A 588 30.36 -8.82 -4.74
C THR A 588 31.66 -9.31 -5.39
N HIS A 589 32.20 -10.45 -4.93
CA HIS A 589 33.38 -11.07 -5.53
C HIS A 589 33.11 -11.46 -6.98
N ASP A 590 32.06 -12.26 -7.23
CA ASP A 590 31.76 -12.77 -8.57
C ASP A 590 31.47 -11.61 -9.56
N ALA A 591 30.71 -10.60 -9.14
CA ALA A 591 30.35 -9.44 -9.97
C ALA A 591 31.54 -8.53 -10.32
N LEU A 592 32.66 -8.63 -9.59
CA LEU A 592 33.84 -7.81 -9.76
C LEU A 592 35.11 -8.65 -10.03
N THR A 593 34.95 -9.88 -10.53
CA THR A 593 36.07 -10.79 -10.82
C THR A 593 37.12 -10.15 -11.73
N ASP A 594 36.66 -9.45 -12.78
CA ASP A 594 37.52 -8.79 -13.76
C ASP A 594 37.75 -7.29 -13.47
N THR A 595 37.40 -6.83 -12.27
CA THR A 595 37.53 -5.42 -11.87
C THR A 595 38.62 -5.28 -10.80
N PRO A 596 39.72 -4.53 -11.08
CA PRO A 596 40.78 -4.28 -10.11
C PRO A 596 40.23 -3.64 -8.82
N PRO A 597 40.66 -4.08 -7.62
CA PRO A 597 40.27 -3.46 -6.35
C PRO A 597 40.67 -1.97 -6.29
N THR A 598 39.80 -1.16 -5.68
CA THR A 598 40.04 0.28 -5.44
C THR A 598 40.01 0.52 -3.94
N ALA A 599 40.91 1.36 -3.44
CA ALA A 599 40.95 1.71 -2.04
C ALA A 599 39.72 2.56 -1.64
N LEU A 600 39.24 2.37 -0.42
CA LEU A 600 38.28 3.30 0.19
C LEU A 600 38.97 4.65 0.46
N PRO A 601 38.22 5.76 0.46
CA PRO A 601 38.79 7.07 0.80
C PRO A 601 39.30 7.08 2.25
N PRO A 602 40.40 7.81 2.55
CA PRO A 602 40.87 7.97 3.93
C PRO A 602 39.86 8.80 4.75
N PRO A 603 39.73 8.55 6.07
CA PRO A 603 38.85 9.33 6.93
C PRO A 603 39.27 10.80 6.97
N ALA A 604 38.29 11.69 7.03
CA ALA A 604 38.47 13.13 7.17
C ALA A 604 38.36 13.61 8.63
N HIS A 605 37.88 12.77 9.55
CA HIS A 605 37.68 13.09 10.97
C HIS A 605 36.81 14.34 11.18
N LEU A 606 35.71 14.45 10.42
CA LEU A 606 34.77 15.55 10.49
C LEU A 606 34.03 15.54 11.84
N GLY A 607 33.76 16.74 12.35
CA GLY A 607 32.87 16.95 13.47
C GLY A 607 33.58 16.97 14.82
N ARG A 608 32.84 17.40 15.83
CA ARG A 608 33.28 17.54 17.21
C ARG A 608 33.26 16.19 17.92
N THR A 609 34.21 15.99 18.84
CA THR A 609 34.31 14.81 19.71
C THR A 609 33.92 15.09 21.15
N ASP A 610 33.77 16.37 21.53
CA ASP A 610 33.34 16.84 22.84
C ASP A 610 31.81 16.94 22.98
N VAL A 611 31.08 16.38 22.01
CA VAL A 611 29.63 16.20 22.02
C VAL A 611 29.29 14.75 22.40
N GLY A 612 28.10 14.53 22.96
CA GLY A 612 27.63 13.21 23.40
C GLY A 612 27.22 13.21 24.87
N ASP A 613 26.74 12.07 25.35
CA ASP A 613 26.14 11.92 26.67
C ASP A 613 26.86 10.91 27.59
N ALA A 614 27.99 10.37 27.14
CA ALA A 614 28.88 9.61 28.01
C ALA A 614 29.53 10.53 29.06
N GLY A 615 29.22 10.32 30.34
CA GLY A 615 30.04 10.85 31.44
C GLY A 615 29.93 12.35 31.75
N ALA A 616 28.74 12.86 32.05
CA ALA A 616 28.58 14.06 32.91
C ALA A 616 28.80 13.74 34.42
N ARG A 617 28.95 12.46 34.79
CA ARG A 617 29.20 12.02 36.18
C ARG A 617 30.70 11.87 36.47
N GLY A 618 31.50 12.91 36.25
CA GLY A 618 32.95 12.81 36.46
C GLY A 618 33.78 14.09 36.36
N ARG A 619 33.18 15.26 36.12
CA ARG A 619 33.91 16.54 36.16
C ARG A 619 33.45 17.39 37.34
N SER A 620 33.73 16.91 38.56
CA SER A 620 33.92 17.81 39.69
C SER A 620 35.25 18.54 39.48
N ARG A 621 35.18 19.80 39.06
CA ARG A 621 36.22 20.78 39.38
C ARG A 621 35.58 21.95 40.12
N ARG A 622 35.81 21.92 41.44
CA ARG A 622 35.85 23.09 42.32
C ARG A 622 36.65 24.23 41.68
N ALA A 623 36.04 25.41 41.66
CA ALA A 623 36.59 26.75 41.90
C ALA A 623 35.70 27.76 41.13
N ALA A 624 35.16 28.84 41.70
CA ALA A 624 35.23 29.42 43.03
C ALA A 624 34.01 30.34 43.21
N HIS A 625 33.79 30.76 44.45
CA HIS A 625 32.78 31.72 44.89
C HIS A 625 32.82 33.06 44.14
N SER A 626 31.65 33.61 43.85
CA SER A 626 31.21 34.96 44.30
C SER A 626 29.72 35.17 44.00
N PRO A 627 28.94 35.80 44.91
CA PRO A 627 27.51 36.08 44.73
C PRO A 627 27.25 37.56 44.31
N GLU A 628 25.95 37.91 44.17
CA GLU A 628 25.35 39.22 43.88
C GLU A 628 25.31 39.67 42.41
N SER A 629 24.37 40.48 41.92
CA SER A 629 22.96 40.78 42.23
C SER A 629 22.44 41.62 41.04
N GLY A 630 21.24 41.39 40.53
CA GLY A 630 20.27 42.48 40.35
C GLY A 630 19.54 42.43 38.99
N PRO A 631 18.30 42.95 38.91
CA PRO A 631 17.31 42.59 37.89
C PRO A 631 17.19 43.64 36.77
N GLU A 632 16.61 43.28 35.63
CA GLU A 632 15.53 44.08 35.01
C GLU A 632 14.88 43.42 33.79
N SER A 633 13.63 43.82 33.63
CA SER A 633 12.55 43.38 32.76
C SER A 633 12.71 43.73 31.29
N GLY A 634 12.08 42.93 30.43
CA GLY A 634 11.80 43.27 29.02
C GLY A 634 10.78 42.33 28.41
N SER A 635 9.50 42.63 28.62
CA SER A 635 8.34 41.98 28.01
C SER A 635 8.31 42.16 26.49
N GLY A 636 8.02 41.07 25.77
CA GLY A 636 7.69 41.09 24.34
C GLY A 636 6.76 39.93 24.01
N SER A 637 5.46 40.21 24.07
CA SER A 637 4.34 39.32 23.79
C SER A 637 4.44 38.64 22.41
N GLY A 638 4.42 37.31 22.40
CA GLY A 638 4.05 36.49 21.25
C GLY A 638 2.90 35.59 21.66
N SER A 639 1.70 35.91 21.16
CA SER A 639 0.47 35.15 21.34
C SER A 639 0.67 33.66 21.08
N GLY A 640 0.44 32.86 22.11
CA GLY A 640 0.36 31.40 21.99
C GLY A 640 -0.91 31.01 21.25
N GLU A 641 -0.75 30.38 20.10
CA GLU A 641 -1.63 29.31 19.68
C GLU A 641 -0.98 28.00 20.10
N SER A 642 -1.50 27.42 21.18
CA SER A 642 -1.29 26.02 21.52
C SER A 642 -1.92 25.18 20.42
N GLY A 643 -1.13 24.84 19.39
CA GLY A 643 -1.53 23.88 18.36
C GLY A 643 -1.53 22.48 18.96
N THR A 644 -2.69 22.03 19.45
CA THR A 644 -2.93 20.62 19.79
C THR A 644 -2.62 19.78 18.56
N SER A 645 -1.76 18.77 18.66
CA SER A 645 -1.41 17.94 17.51
C SER A 645 -2.57 17.04 17.12
N THR A 646 -2.71 16.69 15.84
CA THR A 646 -3.77 15.79 15.33
C THR A 646 -3.85 14.47 16.10
N GLY A 647 -2.71 13.96 16.61
CA GLY A 647 -2.62 12.72 17.39
C GLY A 647 -3.26 12.80 18.77
N ASP A 648 -3.25 13.97 19.40
CA ASP A 648 -3.85 14.18 20.73
C ASP A 648 -5.39 14.20 20.69
N LEU A 649 -5.99 14.32 19.50
CA LEU A 649 -7.45 14.36 19.30
C LEU A 649 -8.06 12.99 18.97
N VAL A 650 -7.27 12.03 18.48
CA VAL A 650 -7.76 10.73 18.01
C VAL A 650 -7.82 9.74 19.17
N VAL A 651 -9.03 9.33 19.51
CA VAL A 651 -9.26 8.33 20.55
C VAL A 651 -9.04 6.93 20.01
N VAL A 652 -8.18 6.17 20.69
CA VAL A 652 -7.92 4.74 20.41
C VAL A 652 -8.20 3.83 21.62
N HIS A 653 -8.74 4.41 22.71
CA HIS A 653 -8.98 3.71 23.98
C HIS A 653 -10.45 3.73 24.41
N THR A 654 -10.86 2.79 25.27
CA THR A 654 -12.18 2.79 25.93
C THR A 654 -12.34 3.91 26.95
N ARG A 655 -13.60 4.31 27.23
CA ARG A 655 -13.95 5.32 28.26
C ARG A 655 -13.43 4.96 29.64
N HIS A 656 -13.59 3.71 30.04
CA HIS A 656 -13.22 3.25 31.37
C HIS A 656 -11.94 2.39 31.32
N PRO A 657 -11.08 2.50 32.35
CA PRO A 657 -9.92 1.64 32.49
C PRO A 657 -10.30 0.19 32.85
N GLY A 658 -9.30 -0.69 32.83
CA GLY A 658 -9.43 -2.11 33.14
C GLY A 658 -9.36 -3.01 31.90
N LYS A 659 -9.61 -4.31 32.09
CA LYS A 659 -9.64 -5.32 31.02
C LYS A 659 -10.92 -5.17 30.18
N ARG A 660 -11.00 -4.03 29.49
CA ARG A 660 -12.11 -3.58 28.67
C ARG A 660 -11.68 -3.43 27.23
N LEU A 661 -12.58 -3.62 26.29
CA LEU A 661 -12.35 -3.29 24.88
C LEU A 661 -13.61 -2.67 24.25
N ALA A 662 -13.43 -1.90 23.19
CA ALA A 662 -14.54 -1.38 22.40
C ALA A 662 -14.56 -2.01 21.01
N LEU A 663 -15.70 -2.60 20.64
CA LEU A 663 -15.93 -3.04 19.26
C LEU A 663 -16.43 -1.86 18.43
N THR A 664 -15.77 -1.64 17.30
CA THR A 664 -16.13 -0.61 16.32
C THR A 664 -16.26 -1.25 14.93
N PHE A 665 -17.29 -0.85 14.19
CA PHE A 665 -17.66 -1.45 12.92
C PHE A 665 -17.62 -0.41 11.80
N ASP A 666 -16.80 -0.66 10.78
CA ASP A 666 -16.60 0.25 9.66
C ASP A 666 -17.31 -0.25 8.38
N ASP A 667 -17.55 0.70 7.48
CA ASP A 667 -18.13 0.55 6.14
C ASP A 667 -19.61 0.20 6.05
N GLY A 668 -20.28 0.00 7.18
CA GLY A 668 -21.73 -0.18 7.24
C GLY A 668 -22.51 1.12 6.95
N PRO A 669 -23.85 1.07 6.99
CA PRO A 669 -24.68 -0.11 7.22
C PRO A 669 -24.73 -1.08 6.02
N SER A 670 -24.83 -2.38 6.27
CA SER A 670 -25.02 -3.43 5.26
C SER A 670 -25.91 -4.57 5.80
N PRO A 671 -26.28 -5.58 4.99
CA PRO A 671 -26.93 -6.78 5.50
C PRO A 671 -26.16 -7.49 6.63
N TYR A 672 -24.82 -7.41 6.65
CA TYR A 672 -24.00 -7.97 7.72
C TYR A 672 -24.11 -7.16 9.02
N THR A 673 -24.33 -5.85 8.96
CA THR A 673 -24.65 -5.03 10.14
C THR A 673 -25.84 -5.61 10.91
N THR A 674 -26.87 -6.12 10.23
CA THR A 674 -28.03 -6.72 10.91
C THR A 674 -27.65 -8.01 11.66
N GLN A 675 -26.75 -8.81 11.10
CA GLN A 675 -26.24 -10.04 11.73
C GLN A 675 -25.34 -9.72 12.93
N VAL A 676 -24.47 -8.72 12.80
CA VAL A 676 -23.64 -8.19 13.88
C VAL A 676 -24.53 -7.69 15.02
N LEU A 677 -25.56 -6.88 14.72
CA LEU A 677 -26.47 -6.38 15.75
C LEU A 677 -27.22 -7.50 16.49
N ALA A 678 -27.58 -8.59 15.80
CA ALA A 678 -28.20 -9.75 16.44
C ALA A 678 -27.22 -10.46 17.38
N LEU A 679 -25.97 -10.65 16.94
CA LEU A 679 -24.91 -11.25 17.75
C LEU A 679 -24.57 -10.39 18.98
N LEU A 680 -24.44 -9.07 18.82
CA LEU A 680 -24.15 -8.18 19.94
C LEU A 680 -25.28 -8.16 20.97
N ALA A 681 -26.53 -8.27 20.52
CA ALA A 681 -27.70 -8.35 21.40
C ALA A 681 -27.72 -9.64 22.24
N GLU A 682 -27.22 -10.76 21.70
CA GLU A 682 -27.09 -12.04 22.42
C GLU A 682 -26.22 -11.91 23.67
N TYR A 683 -25.19 -11.06 23.62
CA TYR A 683 -24.23 -10.84 24.71
C TYR A 683 -24.42 -9.50 25.45
N GLY A 684 -25.46 -8.72 25.12
CA GLY A 684 -25.71 -7.42 25.75
C GLY A 684 -24.61 -6.37 25.49
N ILE A 685 -23.91 -6.45 24.35
CA ILE A 685 -22.77 -5.59 24.04
C ILE A 685 -23.20 -4.34 23.29
N THR A 686 -22.74 -3.16 23.74
CA THR A 686 -22.91 -1.90 23.00
C THR A 686 -21.65 -1.52 22.23
N ALA A 687 -21.75 -1.49 20.89
CA ALA A 687 -20.67 -1.08 19.98
C ALA A 687 -20.88 0.31 19.32
N THR A 688 -19.87 0.74 18.54
CA THR A 688 -19.92 1.95 17.69
C THR A 688 -19.89 1.56 16.21
N PHE A 689 -20.70 2.21 15.38
CA PHE A 689 -20.80 1.92 13.94
C PHE A 689 -20.43 3.16 13.13
N CYS A 690 -19.29 3.11 12.44
CA CYS A 690 -18.76 4.13 11.54
C CYS A 690 -19.34 3.94 10.15
N MET A 691 -20.32 4.77 9.83
CA MET A 691 -21.18 4.58 8.68
C MET A 691 -20.81 5.47 7.50
N VAL A 692 -20.80 4.87 6.31
CA VAL A 692 -20.61 5.56 5.03
C VAL A 692 -21.95 6.17 4.61
N GLY A 693 -21.95 7.46 4.26
CA GLY A 693 -23.17 8.23 3.98
C GLY A 693 -24.03 7.65 2.84
N GLU A 694 -23.42 7.13 1.78
CA GLU A 694 -24.15 6.45 0.70
C GLU A 694 -24.82 5.16 1.16
N GLU A 695 -24.19 4.42 2.07
CA GLU A 695 -24.77 3.22 2.66
C GLU A 695 -25.90 3.55 3.65
N VAL A 696 -25.79 4.66 4.39
CA VAL A 696 -26.87 5.19 5.23
C VAL A 696 -28.12 5.50 4.43
N ASP A 697 -27.98 6.13 3.25
CA ASP A 697 -29.10 6.39 2.35
C ASP A 697 -29.67 5.09 1.74
N ARG A 698 -28.82 4.07 1.53
CA ARG A 698 -29.23 2.76 1.00
C ARG A 698 -29.96 1.90 2.05
N TYR A 699 -29.53 1.94 3.30
CA TYR A 699 -30.06 1.10 4.38
C TYR A 699 -30.51 1.89 5.63
N PRO A 700 -31.39 2.91 5.50
CA PRO A 700 -31.79 3.75 6.63
C PRO A 700 -32.54 2.96 7.72
N GLY A 701 -33.16 1.84 7.37
CA GLY A 701 -33.81 0.92 8.32
C GLY A 701 -32.82 0.23 9.26
N ILE A 702 -31.60 -0.07 8.79
CA ILE A 702 -30.55 -0.68 9.61
C ILE A 702 -29.97 0.36 10.56
N VAL A 703 -29.78 1.60 10.10
CA VAL A 703 -29.35 2.73 10.97
C VAL A 703 -30.33 2.95 12.13
N ARG A 704 -31.64 2.87 11.88
CA ARG A 704 -32.66 2.90 12.94
C ARG A 704 -32.50 1.76 13.93
N GLN A 705 -32.18 0.55 13.49
CA GLN A 705 -31.93 -0.59 14.38
C GLN A 705 -30.67 -0.39 15.24
N VAL A 706 -29.60 0.15 14.66
CA VAL A 706 -28.37 0.49 15.39
C VAL A 706 -28.69 1.42 16.56
N VAL A 707 -29.41 2.52 16.31
CA VAL A 707 -29.77 3.49 17.36
C VAL A 707 -30.78 2.91 18.36
N ALA A 708 -31.80 2.20 17.89
CA ALA A 708 -32.84 1.61 18.75
C ALA A 708 -32.27 0.57 19.73
N ARG A 709 -31.18 -0.11 19.37
CA ARG A 709 -30.45 -1.06 20.23
C ARG A 709 -29.38 -0.41 21.11
N GLY A 710 -29.30 0.93 21.13
CA GLY A 710 -28.46 1.68 22.05
C GLY A 710 -27.02 1.89 21.60
N HIS A 711 -26.64 1.44 20.40
CA HIS A 711 -25.30 1.62 19.84
C HIS A 711 -24.98 3.09 19.50
N ARG A 712 -23.71 3.39 19.23
CA ARG A 712 -23.24 4.75 18.89
C ARG A 712 -23.00 4.90 17.40
N LEU A 713 -23.41 6.05 16.88
CA LEU A 713 -23.16 6.44 15.49
C LEU A 713 -21.81 7.14 15.37
N CYS A 714 -21.12 6.77 14.31
CA CYS A 714 -19.86 7.34 13.88
C CYS A 714 -20.00 7.71 12.39
N ASN A 715 -19.52 8.90 12.00
CA ASN A 715 -19.45 9.32 10.61
C ASN A 715 -18.19 8.74 9.96
N HIS A 716 -18.33 8.16 8.77
CA HIS A 716 -17.22 7.55 8.03
C HIS A 716 -17.11 8.04 6.58
N SER A 717 -17.29 9.35 6.37
CA SER A 717 -17.36 10.03 5.06
C SER A 717 -18.59 9.69 4.21
N TRP A 718 -18.76 10.37 3.08
CA TRP A 718 -19.88 10.15 2.17
C TRP A 718 -19.73 8.87 1.35
N ARG A 719 -18.59 8.68 0.68
CA ARG A 719 -18.32 7.57 -0.26
C ARG A 719 -17.18 6.65 0.14
N HIS A 720 -16.71 6.76 1.38
CA HIS A 720 -15.45 6.16 1.80
C HIS A 720 -14.23 6.78 1.06
N ASP A 721 -14.30 8.09 0.76
CA ASP A 721 -13.21 8.83 0.12
C ASP A 721 -12.07 9.09 1.13
N ASP A 722 -10.81 9.12 0.68
CA ASP A 722 -9.69 9.51 1.54
C ASP A 722 -9.75 11.02 1.84
N LEU A 723 -10.41 11.38 2.95
CA LEU A 723 -10.57 12.78 3.36
C LEU A 723 -9.28 13.40 3.93
N GLY A 724 -8.24 12.60 4.22
CA GLY A 724 -6.99 13.10 4.78
C GLY A 724 -6.07 13.77 3.77
N VAL A 725 -6.34 13.59 2.46
CA VAL A 725 -5.58 14.20 1.36
C VAL A 725 -6.29 15.39 0.71
N VAL A 726 -7.50 15.72 1.15
CA VAL A 726 -8.29 16.86 0.63
C VAL A 726 -8.24 18.06 1.58
N SER A 727 -8.70 19.22 1.10
CA SER A 727 -8.74 20.43 1.94
C SER A 727 -9.77 20.30 3.07
N ALA A 728 -9.58 21.08 4.15
CA ALA A 728 -10.47 21.08 5.31
C ALA A 728 -11.94 21.41 4.94
N ASP A 729 -12.16 22.25 3.92
CA ASP A 729 -13.50 22.60 3.45
C ASP A 729 -14.19 21.45 2.70
N VAL A 730 -13.43 20.71 1.88
CA VAL A 730 -13.93 19.51 1.19
C VAL A 730 -14.27 18.42 2.20
N ALA A 731 -13.38 18.18 3.17
CA ALA A 731 -13.63 17.23 4.24
C ALA A 731 -14.85 17.63 5.10
N ARG A 732 -15.00 18.92 5.42
CA ARG A 732 -16.16 19.44 6.16
C ARG A 732 -17.46 19.20 5.40
N HIS A 733 -17.48 19.53 4.10
CA HIS A 733 -18.67 19.34 3.27
C HIS A 733 -19.06 17.87 3.14
N ASP A 734 -18.07 16.99 3.02
CA ASP A 734 -18.29 15.54 2.97
C ASP A 734 -18.92 15.02 4.29
N MET A 735 -18.32 15.37 5.43
CA MET A 735 -18.86 15.02 6.75
C MET A 735 -20.28 15.56 6.95
N GLU A 736 -20.56 16.79 6.51
CA GLU A 736 -21.91 17.39 6.56
C GLU A 736 -22.92 16.58 5.78
N ARG A 737 -22.52 16.08 4.62
CA ARG A 737 -23.39 15.28 3.77
C ARG A 737 -23.75 13.96 4.45
N THR A 738 -22.79 13.29 5.07
CA THR A 738 -23.02 12.06 5.84
C THR A 738 -23.85 12.29 7.09
N ASP A 739 -23.57 13.37 7.84
CA ASP A 739 -24.39 13.75 9.00
C ASP A 739 -25.84 14.04 8.59
N ALA A 740 -26.05 14.65 7.41
CA ALA A 740 -27.38 14.90 6.89
C ALA A 740 -28.11 13.60 6.50
N ALA A 741 -27.42 12.59 5.96
CA ALA A 741 -28.02 11.28 5.72
C ALA A 741 -28.39 10.57 7.03
N LEU A 742 -27.50 10.59 8.03
CA LEU A 742 -27.78 10.06 9.36
C LEU A 742 -28.97 10.79 10.00
N ALA A 743 -29.07 12.11 9.83
CA ALA A 743 -30.20 12.91 10.35
C ALA A 743 -31.53 12.57 9.68
N ARG A 744 -31.52 12.25 8.38
CA ARG A 744 -32.71 11.74 7.68
C ARG A 744 -33.11 10.35 8.16
N ALA A 745 -32.14 9.47 8.41
CA ALA A 745 -32.42 8.09 8.83
C ALA A 745 -32.92 8.02 10.28
N VAL A 746 -32.35 8.83 11.17
CA VAL A 746 -32.61 8.87 12.62
C VAL A 746 -32.59 10.33 13.15
N PRO A 747 -33.66 11.11 12.92
CA PRO A 747 -33.72 12.50 13.38
C PRO A 747 -33.52 12.63 14.90
N GLY A 748 -32.71 13.60 15.32
CA GLY A 748 -32.44 13.86 16.75
C GLY A 748 -31.44 12.91 17.43
N ALA A 749 -30.91 11.91 16.71
CA ALA A 749 -29.80 11.09 17.17
C ALA A 749 -28.50 11.90 17.27
N THR A 750 -27.54 11.41 18.05
CA THR A 750 -26.22 12.04 18.20
C THR A 750 -25.19 11.26 17.40
N VAL A 751 -24.43 11.94 16.54
CA VAL A 751 -23.24 11.39 15.89
C VAL A 751 -22.05 11.72 16.77
N THR A 752 -21.59 10.74 17.54
CA THR A 752 -20.60 10.95 18.61
C THR A 752 -19.18 10.98 18.07
N TYR A 753 -18.93 10.21 17.01
CA TYR A 753 -17.58 9.99 16.48
C TYR A 753 -17.49 10.33 15.00
N PHE A 754 -16.27 10.59 14.56
CA PHE A 754 -15.90 10.54 13.16
C PHE A 754 -14.66 9.64 13.03
N ARG A 755 -14.69 8.73 12.07
CA ARG A 755 -13.52 7.94 11.69
C ARG A 755 -13.15 8.31 10.26
N ALA A 756 -11.92 8.75 10.06
CA ALA A 756 -11.42 8.99 8.71
C ALA A 756 -11.30 7.66 7.95
N PRO A 757 -11.85 7.54 6.73
CA PRO A 757 -11.64 6.38 5.87
C PRO A 757 -10.17 6.02 5.77
N TYR A 758 -9.91 4.71 5.80
CA TYR A 758 -8.57 4.13 5.80
C TYR A 758 -7.69 4.54 7.01
N GLY A 759 -8.18 5.35 7.95
CA GLY A 759 -7.41 6.03 9.01
C GLY A 759 -6.66 7.29 8.52
N SER A 760 -7.10 7.89 7.41
CA SER A 760 -6.44 9.05 6.79
C SER A 760 -6.79 10.37 7.46
N TRP A 761 -6.03 10.73 8.49
CA TRP A 761 -6.42 11.89 9.30
C TRP A 761 -6.17 13.24 8.63
N GLY A 762 -5.01 13.52 8.02
CA GLY A 762 -4.73 14.86 7.46
C GLY A 762 -5.16 15.99 8.41
N GLY A 763 -5.95 16.95 7.91
CA GLY A 763 -6.63 17.96 8.74
C GLY A 763 -8.01 17.55 9.30
N THR A 764 -8.53 16.36 8.95
CA THR A 764 -9.91 15.93 9.22
C THR A 764 -10.21 15.71 10.70
N ALA A 765 -9.23 15.34 11.53
CA ALA A 765 -9.46 15.20 12.97
C ALA A 765 -9.84 16.56 13.60
N HIS A 766 -9.22 17.65 13.16
CA HIS A 766 -9.60 19.00 13.59
C HIS A 766 -10.94 19.43 13.02
N VAL A 767 -11.25 19.04 11.77
CA VAL A 767 -12.57 19.30 11.18
C VAL A 767 -13.66 18.58 11.97
N ALA A 768 -13.48 17.29 12.27
CA ALA A 768 -14.40 16.50 13.08
C ALA A 768 -14.56 17.07 14.51
N ALA A 769 -13.46 17.38 15.18
CA ALA A 769 -13.49 17.98 16.51
C ALA A 769 -14.22 19.34 16.51
N GLY A 770 -13.94 20.18 15.51
CA GLY A 770 -14.65 21.46 15.31
C GLY A 770 -16.14 21.30 14.99
N ARG A 771 -16.57 20.11 14.56
CA ARG A 771 -17.98 19.75 14.31
C ARG A 771 -18.66 19.09 15.50
N GLY A 772 -17.97 18.92 16.62
CA GLY A 772 -18.52 18.24 17.79
C GLY A 772 -18.48 16.71 17.68
N GLN A 773 -17.59 16.15 16.85
CA GLN A 773 -17.39 14.70 16.71
C GLN A 773 -16.02 14.34 17.27
N THR A 774 -15.95 13.31 18.10
CA THR A 774 -14.67 12.78 18.59
C THR A 774 -13.98 12.00 17.47
N PRO A 775 -12.76 12.39 17.03
CA PRO A 775 -11.99 11.59 16.09
C PRO A 775 -11.69 10.21 16.68
N LEU A 776 -12.07 9.14 15.99
CA LEU A 776 -12.02 7.77 16.48
C LEU A 776 -11.06 6.91 15.65
N GLY A 777 -9.94 6.50 16.25
CA GLY A 777 -8.98 5.54 15.71
C GLY A 777 -9.16 4.15 16.33
N TRP A 778 -8.12 3.32 16.24
CA TRP A 778 -8.11 1.95 16.77
C TRP A 778 -6.68 1.53 17.16
N LEU A 779 -6.58 0.50 18.01
CA LEU A 779 -5.31 -0.17 18.35
C LEU A 779 -5.21 -1.58 17.78
N VAL A 780 -6.35 -2.18 17.43
CA VAL A 780 -6.42 -3.54 16.89
C VAL A 780 -7.16 -3.49 15.57
N ASP A 781 -6.51 -4.02 14.54
CA ASP A 781 -7.09 -4.25 13.21
C ASP A 781 -6.72 -5.69 12.79
N PRO A 782 -7.70 -6.58 12.63
CA PRO A 782 -7.44 -7.95 12.22
C PRO A 782 -7.26 -8.12 10.70
N ASP A 783 -7.29 -7.02 9.93
CA ASP A 783 -7.37 -7.03 8.47
C ASP A 783 -8.52 -7.91 7.94
N ASP A 784 -9.67 -7.89 8.62
CA ASP A 784 -10.82 -8.73 8.24
C ASP A 784 -11.40 -8.34 6.87
N TRP A 785 -11.15 -7.10 6.43
CA TRP A 785 -11.46 -6.62 5.09
C TRP A 785 -10.78 -7.43 3.97
N THR A 786 -9.63 -8.08 4.23
CA THR A 786 -8.94 -8.97 3.26
C THR A 786 -9.56 -10.37 3.17
N MET A 787 -10.56 -10.68 3.99
CA MET A 787 -11.19 -12.01 4.10
C MET A 787 -10.21 -13.17 4.33
N PRO A 788 -9.34 -13.10 5.37
CA PRO A 788 -8.28 -14.10 5.60
C PRO A 788 -8.78 -15.42 6.23
N GLY A 789 -10.07 -15.54 6.54
CA GLY A 789 -10.68 -16.66 7.26
C GLY A 789 -11.11 -16.28 8.68
N ALA A 790 -12.22 -16.85 9.16
CA ALA A 790 -12.80 -16.50 10.47
C ALA A 790 -11.86 -16.79 11.65
N ASP A 791 -11.15 -17.92 11.62
CA ASP A 791 -10.19 -18.29 12.68
C ASP A 791 -8.97 -17.37 12.69
N VAL A 792 -8.54 -16.89 11.52
CA VAL A 792 -7.43 -15.94 11.39
C VAL A 792 -7.84 -14.57 11.94
N ILE A 793 -9.06 -14.11 11.65
CA ILE A 793 -9.61 -12.86 12.20
C ILE A 793 -9.69 -12.95 13.73
N ALA A 794 -10.28 -14.02 14.26
CA ALA A 794 -10.41 -14.22 15.70
C ALA A 794 -9.04 -14.32 16.39
N GLY A 795 -8.09 -15.07 15.80
CA GLY A 795 -6.72 -15.18 16.28
C GLY A 795 -6.01 -13.84 16.33
N ARG A 796 -6.08 -13.04 15.25
CA ARG A 796 -5.46 -11.70 15.22
C ARG A 796 -6.02 -10.76 16.27
N ILE A 797 -7.33 -10.77 16.51
CA ILE A 797 -7.91 -9.96 17.60
C ILE A 797 -7.40 -10.47 18.95
N ARG A 798 -7.38 -11.79 19.19
CA ARG A 798 -6.86 -12.40 20.42
C ARG A 798 -5.42 -12.00 20.70
N ASP A 799 -4.56 -12.06 19.69
CA ASP A 799 -3.12 -11.84 19.83
C ASP A 799 -2.77 -10.36 20.03
N GLN A 800 -3.62 -9.44 19.52
CA GLN A 800 -3.35 -8.00 19.55
C GLN A 800 -4.14 -7.24 20.63
N VAL A 801 -5.23 -7.81 21.16
CA VAL A 801 -6.10 -7.09 22.09
C VAL A 801 -5.40 -6.78 23.41
N THR A 802 -5.33 -5.49 23.74
CA THR A 802 -4.77 -4.98 25.00
C THR A 802 -5.85 -4.30 25.83
N PRO A 803 -5.69 -4.21 27.17
CA PRO A 803 -6.64 -3.50 28.02
C PRO A 803 -6.90 -2.09 27.49
N ARG A 804 -8.19 -1.76 27.38
CA ARG A 804 -8.74 -0.53 26.81
C ARG A 804 -8.69 -0.41 25.29
N ALA A 805 -8.32 -1.45 24.53
CA ALA A 805 -8.21 -1.32 23.08
C ALA A 805 -9.56 -1.01 22.40
N VAL A 806 -9.53 -0.08 21.45
CA VAL A 806 -10.55 0.04 20.41
C VAL A 806 -10.18 -0.94 19.29
N VAL A 807 -11.08 -1.88 19.01
CA VAL A 807 -10.97 -2.89 17.96
C VAL A 807 -11.78 -2.44 16.76
N LEU A 808 -11.13 -2.33 15.60
CA LEU A 808 -11.76 -2.09 14.31
C LEU A 808 -12.05 -3.43 13.64
N VAL A 809 -13.28 -3.61 13.19
CA VAL A 809 -13.71 -4.69 12.29
C VAL A 809 -14.68 -4.10 11.25
N HIS A 810 -14.93 -4.81 10.16
CA HIS A 810 -15.77 -4.30 9.07
C HIS A 810 -17.12 -5.01 9.06
N ASP A 811 -18.20 -4.23 9.02
CA ASP A 811 -19.55 -4.75 8.78
C ASP A 811 -20.14 -4.33 7.43
N GLY A 812 -19.39 -3.58 6.62
CA GLY A 812 -19.70 -3.28 5.22
C GLY A 812 -18.48 -3.35 4.29
N GLY A 813 -18.58 -2.78 3.09
CA GLY A 813 -17.47 -2.73 2.13
C GLY A 813 -17.19 -4.05 1.36
N GLY A 814 -18.08 -5.03 1.41
CA GLY A 814 -17.93 -6.33 0.73
C GLY A 814 -18.58 -7.47 1.50
N ASP A 815 -18.19 -8.71 1.21
CA ASP A 815 -18.58 -9.88 2.00
C ASP A 815 -17.90 -9.85 3.38
N ARG A 816 -18.71 -9.97 4.44
CA ARG A 816 -18.28 -9.98 5.85
C ARG A 816 -18.74 -11.22 6.61
N ALA A 817 -19.06 -12.31 5.91
CA ALA A 817 -19.47 -13.57 6.53
C ALA A 817 -18.39 -14.11 7.49
N GLN A 818 -17.12 -14.00 7.10
CA GLN A 818 -16.00 -14.43 7.95
C GLN A 818 -15.84 -13.56 9.20
N THR A 819 -16.06 -12.23 9.11
CA THR A 819 -16.04 -11.33 10.27
C THR A 819 -17.16 -11.68 11.26
N VAL A 820 -18.38 -11.90 10.77
CA VAL A 820 -19.52 -12.33 11.62
C VAL A 820 -19.24 -13.67 12.28
N GLN A 821 -18.66 -14.63 11.54
CA GLN A 821 -18.28 -15.93 12.08
C GLN A 821 -17.16 -15.82 13.12
N ALA A 822 -16.14 -14.99 12.87
CA ALA A 822 -15.05 -14.75 13.81
C ALA A 822 -15.57 -14.18 15.13
N LEU A 823 -16.44 -13.17 15.07
CA LEU A 823 -17.04 -12.56 16.26
C LEU A 823 -17.92 -13.54 17.05
N ARG A 824 -18.60 -14.45 16.36
CA ARG A 824 -19.43 -15.48 17.00
C ARG A 824 -18.61 -16.42 17.87
N THR A 825 -17.38 -16.73 17.46
CA THR A 825 -16.45 -17.55 18.26
C THR A 825 -15.71 -16.71 19.30
N LEU A 826 -15.25 -15.51 18.92
CA LEU A 826 -14.36 -14.71 19.74
C LEU A 826 -15.05 -14.04 20.94
N ILE A 827 -16.27 -13.52 20.80
CA ILE A 827 -16.96 -12.82 21.88
C ILE A 827 -17.12 -13.70 23.14
N PRO A 828 -17.62 -14.94 23.05
CA PRO A 828 -17.73 -15.79 24.25
C PRO A 828 -16.36 -16.16 24.83
N GLU A 829 -15.32 -16.34 24.00
CA GLU A 829 -13.94 -16.57 24.49
C GLU A 829 -13.44 -15.38 25.31
N LEU A 830 -13.59 -14.15 24.79
CA LEU A 830 -13.16 -12.94 25.50
C LEU A 830 -13.91 -12.75 26.81
N LEU A 831 -15.22 -13.02 26.84
CA LEU A 831 -16.02 -12.97 28.06
C LEU A 831 -15.56 -14.01 29.09
N ALA A 832 -15.27 -15.25 28.65
CA ALA A 832 -14.73 -16.30 29.51
C ALA A 832 -13.36 -15.94 30.09
N ASP A 833 -12.54 -15.23 29.31
CA ASP A 833 -11.24 -14.71 29.72
C ASP A 833 -11.35 -13.44 30.61
N GLY A 834 -12.56 -13.01 30.98
CA GLY A 834 -12.80 -11.89 31.88
C GLY A 834 -12.67 -10.51 31.21
N TRP A 835 -12.73 -10.44 29.88
CA TRP A 835 -12.90 -9.16 29.20
C TRP A 835 -14.33 -8.64 29.36
N THR A 836 -14.46 -7.32 29.41
CA THR A 836 -15.76 -6.64 29.35
C THR A 836 -15.77 -5.65 28.19
N PHE A 837 -16.95 -5.36 27.65
CA PHE A 837 -17.09 -4.44 26.53
C PHE A 837 -17.49 -3.04 27.01
N ASP A 838 -16.88 -2.02 26.43
CA ASP A 838 -17.18 -0.61 26.68
C ASP A 838 -17.22 0.15 25.34
N LEU A 839 -17.54 1.44 25.38
CA LEU A 839 -17.46 2.33 24.24
C LEU A 839 -16.10 3.07 24.20
N PRO A 840 -15.68 3.56 23.03
CA PRO A 840 -14.51 4.45 22.92
C PRO A 840 -14.66 5.70 23.80
N GLU A 841 -13.54 6.27 24.25
CA GLU A 841 -13.51 7.56 24.95
C GLU A 841 -14.10 8.69 24.10
N THR A 842 -14.74 9.67 24.74
CA THR A 842 -15.31 10.85 24.04
C THR A 842 -14.58 12.09 24.52
N THR A 843 -13.84 12.76 23.63
CA THR A 843 -13.03 13.94 23.97
C THR A 843 -13.68 15.26 23.55
N VAL A 844 -14.80 15.20 22.81
CA VAL A 844 -15.55 16.36 22.32
C VAL A 844 -17.03 16.22 22.69
N ALA A 845 -17.66 17.31 23.16
CA ALA A 845 -19.09 17.32 23.49
C ALA A 845 -19.94 17.07 22.23
N ALA A 846 -20.56 15.89 22.15
CA ALA A 846 -21.24 15.43 20.96
C ALA A 846 -22.50 16.27 20.63
N ARG A 847 -22.60 16.77 19.39
CA ARG A 847 -23.72 17.59 18.93
C ARG A 847 -24.89 16.72 18.45
N ARG A 848 -26.11 17.01 18.92
CA ARG A 848 -27.33 16.35 18.42
C ARG A 848 -27.63 16.79 16.99
N LEU A 849 -28.05 15.84 16.14
CA LEU A 849 -28.53 16.14 14.81
C LEU A 849 -29.84 16.96 14.90
N PRO A 850 -30.06 17.92 13.98
CA PRO A 850 -31.27 18.73 13.99
C PRO A 850 -32.52 17.85 13.87
N SER A 851 -33.52 18.12 14.70
CA SER A 851 -34.84 17.48 14.58
C SER A 851 -35.54 17.96 13.31
N ALA A 852 -36.17 17.03 12.59
CA ALA A 852 -36.96 17.38 11.42
C ALA A 852 -38.12 18.29 11.83
N SER A 853 -38.09 19.56 11.43
CA SER A 853 -39.27 20.42 11.47
C SER A 853 -40.18 20.07 10.29
N PRO A 854 -41.51 19.98 10.47
CA PRO A 854 -42.40 19.71 9.36
C PRO A 854 -42.54 20.98 8.50
N SER A 855 -42.27 20.83 7.20
CA SER A 855 -42.69 21.69 6.08
C SER A 855 -42.40 23.20 6.14
N GLY A 856 -41.61 23.69 5.18
CA GLY A 856 -41.51 25.12 4.87
C GLY A 856 -40.88 25.38 3.50
N THR A 857 -41.73 25.67 2.50
CA THR A 857 -41.39 26.12 1.15
C THR A 857 -40.46 27.34 1.16
N PRO A 858 -39.43 27.45 0.30
CA PRO A 858 -38.51 28.59 0.34
C PRO A 858 -39.15 29.81 -0.34
N THR A 859 -39.30 30.90 0.41
CA THR A 859 -39.58 32.24 -0.14
C THR A 859 -38.40 33.19 0.10
N ARG A 860 -38.23 34.10 -0.85
CA ARG A 860 -37.11 35.04 -1.04
C ARG A 860 -37.16 36.25 -0.08
N SER A 861 -35.96 36.64 0.37
CA SER A 861 -35.43 38.00 0.64
C SER A 861 -36.32 39.09 1.27
N GLY A 862 -35.83 39.70 2.37
CA GLY A 862 -36.23 41.04 2.82
C GLY A 862 -35.76 41.36 4.25
N ASP A 863 -35.14 42.52 4.42
CA ASP A 863 -34.40 43.03 5.59
C ASP A 863 -35.33 43.70 6.64
N PRO A 864 -34.87 44.47 7.65
CA PRO A 864 -34.87 44.14 9.09
C PRO A 864 -35.83 44.99 9.97
N THR A 865 -36.19 44.54 11.19
CA THR A 865 -36.43 45.40 12.39
C THR A 865 -36.94 44.65 13.64
N SER A 866 -36.27 44.93 14.78
CA SER A 866 -36.74 45.16 16.16
C SER A 866 -37.80 44.26 16.88
N SER A 867 -37.33 43.71 18.01
CA SER A 867 -37.86 43.83 19.40
C SER A 867 -39.05 42.99 19.92
N SER A 868 -38.83 42.53 21.16
CA SER A 868 -39.72 42.29 22.33
C SER A 868 -40.41 40.92 22.56
N THR A 869 -39.78 40.08 23.41
CA THR A 869 -40.19 39.56 24.76
C THR A 869 -41.70 39.32 25.09
N PRO A 870 -42.09 38.50 26.11
CA PRO A 870 -42.00 37.03 26.32
C PRO A 870 -43.37 36.36 26.77
N PRO A 871 -43.42 35.27 27.59
CA PRO A 871 -44.17 34.01 27.35
C PRO A 871 -45.54 33.93 28.07
N PRO A 872 -46.23 32.75 28.17
CA PRO A 872 -46.01 31.92 29.38
C PRO A 872 -46.35 30.40 29.31
N ALA A 873 -45.92 29.73 30.39
CA ALA A 873 -46.55 28.64 31.15
C ALA A 873 -46.59 27.17 30.64
N THR A 874 -45.83 26.36 31.38
CA THR A 874 -46.03 24.93 31.69
C THR A 874 -47.40 24.65 32.35
N PRO A 875 -47.87 23.38 32.32
CA PRO A 875 -47.83 22.62 33.58
C PRO A 875 -47.44 21.13 33.48
N SER A 876 -46.83 20.74 34.60
CA SER A 876 -46.48 19.46 35.22
C SER A 876 -47.38 18.22 35.03
N SER A 877 -46.71 17.06 35.23
CA SER A 877 -47.13 15.86 35.97
C SER A 877 -47.82 14.72 35.21
N ALA A 878 -47.13 13.56 35.13
CA ALA A 878 -47.43 12.36 35.94
C ALA A 878 -46.90 11.08 35.24
N ALA A 879 -46.20 10.24 35.99
CA ALA A 879 -45.76 8.91 35.57
C ALA A 879 -46.73 7.81 36.07
N PRO A 880 -46.89 6.68 35.35
CA PRO A 880 -47.43 5.44 35.91
C PRO A 880 -46.42 4.26 35.91
N PRO A 881 -46.72 3.16 36.63
CA PRO A 881 -45.76 2.25 37.29
C PRO A 881 -45.37 0.99 36.47
N PRO A 882 -44.43 0.13 36.95
CA PRO A 882 -43.90 -0.98 36.17
C PRO A 882 -44.70 -2.28 36.36
N PRO A 883 -44.73 -3.19 35.38
CA PRO A 883 -45.23 -4.56 35.58
C PRO A 883 -44.13 -5.57 35.91
N THR A 884 -44.49 -6.51 36.79
CA THR A 884 -43.76 -7.69 37.29
C THR A 884 -43.73 -8.87 36.28
N PRO A 885 -42.88 -9.89 36.51
CA PRO A 885 -42.47 -10.86 35.47
C PRO A 885 -43.22 -12.20 35.56
N THR A 886 -43.43 -12.85 34.40
CA THR A 886 -43.71 -14.29 34.36
C THR A 886 -43.25 -14.94 33.06
N SER A 887 -42.44 -15.99 33.23
CA SER A 887 -42.51 -17.32 32.59
C SER A 887 -41.22 -17.79 31.93
N ALA A 888 -40.70 -18.89 32.47
CA ALA A 888 -39.50 -19.60 32.09
C ALA A 888 -39.69 -20.45 30.83
N VAL A 889 -38.59 -20.65 30.09
CA VAL A 889 -38.44 -21.59 28.96
C VAL A 889 -37.35 -22.61 29.34
N PRO A 890 -37.51 -23.92 29.08
CA PRO A 890 -36.57 -24.96 29.51
C PRO A 890 -35.33 -25.08 28.59
N PRO A 891 -34.22 -25.67 29.08
CA PRO A 891 -32.94 -25.74 28.34
C PRO A 891 -32.91 -26.85 27.27
N PRO A 892 -32.01 -26.73 26.27
CA PRO A 892 -31.86 -27.69 25.17
C PRO A 892 -31.08 -28.97 25.56
N PRO A 893 -31.21 -30.07 24.78
CA PRO A 893 -30.57 -31.36 25.07
C PRO A 893 -29.06 -31.40 24.73
N PRO A 894 -28.30 -32.33 25.35
CA PRO A 894 -26.84 -32.41 25.18
C PRO A 894 -26.40 -33.06 23.84
N PRO A 895 -25.16 -32.76 23.38
CA PRO A 895 -24.62 -33.28 22.12
C PRO A 895 -24.16 -34.75 22.21
N PRO A 896 -24.04 -35.45 21.05
CA PRO A 896 -23.68 -36.86 20.99
C PRO A 896 -22.18 -37.12 21.24
N PRO A 897 -21.79 -38.34 21.69
CA PRO A 897 -20.42 -38.65 22.08
C PRO A 897 -19.48 -38.91 20.88
N THR A 898 -18.25 -38.40 21.00
CA THR A 898 -17.08 -38.69 20.14
C THR A 898 -16.59 -40.14 20.28
N PRO A 899 -16.18 -40.82 19.18
CA PRO A 899 -15.59 -42.15 19.28
C PRO A 899 -14.10 -42.09 19.63
N ALA A 900 -13.70 -42.98 20.56
CA ALA A 900 -12.33 -43.21 21.03
C ALA A 900 -11.53 -44.13 20.06
N PRO A 901 -10.19 -44.21 20.19
CA PRO A 901 -9.30 -44.73 19.15
C PRO A 901 -9.10 -46.25 19.25
N GLY A 902 -9.17 -46.95 18.12
CA GLY A 902 -8.79 -48.36 18.00
C GLY A 902 -7.42 -48.50 17.34
N GLY A 903 -6.49 -49.18 18.03
CA GLY A 903 -5.20 -49.58 17.50
C GLY A 903 -5.14 -51.05 17.07
N ALA A 904 -4.01 -51.37 16.42
CA ALA A 904 -3.35 -52.67 16.16
C ALA A 904 -3.42 -53.27 14.72
N GLU A 905 -2.33 -53.04 13.95
CA GLU A 905 -1.39 -53.99 13.27
C GLU A 905 -1.86 -55.32 12.61
N PRO A 906 -1.02 -56.07 11.82
CA PRO A 906 -0.08 -55.70 10.76
C PRO A 906 -0.07 -56.67 9.52
N SER A 907 0.61 -56.25 8.44
CA SER A 907 1.42 -57.06 7.48
C SER A 907 0.80 -57.89 6.32
N ARG A 908 1.51 -57.78 5.18
CA ARG A 908 1.86 -58.77 4.11
C ARG A 908 0.96 -58.99 2.87
N ARG A 909 1.63 -58.73 1.73
CA ARG A 909 1.75 -59.49 0.46
C ARG A 909 0.49 -59.90 -0.30
N SER A 910 0.36 -59.37 -1.51
CA SER A 910 0.52 -60.09 -2.79
C SER A 910 0.46 -59.11 -3.95
#